data_AF-A0A662TQ14-F1
#
_entry.id   AF-A0A662TQ14-F1
#
_cell.length_a   1.000
_cell.length_b   1.000
_cell.length_c   1.000
_cell.angle_alpha   90.00
_cell.angle_beta   90.00
_cell.angle_gamma   90.00
#
_symmetry.space_group_name_H-M   'P 1'
#
loop_
_entity.id
_entity.type
_entity.pdbx_description
1 polymer ?
#
loop_
_entity_poly.entity_id
_entity_poly.type
_entity_poly.pdbx_seq_one_letter_code
_entity_poly.pdbx_strand_id
1 'polypeptide(L)'
;MAEIAERPDRVADVFEALRDPMRIQILIHLDRGPKRYSDLMRILGLDKDKSSNFAYHIRVLRGLRIIDKKDDGAYQLTELGRFIVAVIKDLHVRVESDILFQQFLLSSKLAPVTFDLYAMISALTRETGIDQKTAQNVCREVLEIIRKVDPEIITTPLIREITCAKLFEHGLESYRHSFTRVGAPMYLVGRKVRRLRDYNALEAALSRRVLTEYTLLEPYSSQAGDRAIGLTRDLSHLYQHGLLDIEPLHKWVVGPAGIVVDLGRVLEETQTVERRGVRIYPPPHEVHRLSDFLGFVAALIDELSAFGIHYVTLEGFDRAAASVPDAEEKADELLPIFIRHLSSKYGKRLTMVLDSIYTPEESPLDRRARAFATKLVATVSELFGSGGLNVPSVTIRVGGEGIQAEISEVVGSFFLPTLLFDPNRKMTVAGRGYLVPVPEESPILWITTFISINMARCGLEPEAGDTIEDAKDYIRDTAIRALDAGLKQKLQVRDKAVKRKVAIRLGMDPEASQTVTPLGMIGLYEILSALLNTTNPVRIIKEAPRAARIFIRSFGRRFLLGVSRSAKAAARMYYSDSKVYGNAAIRRKLGDDVVERGAYTVGSFIPAELSIPLKDRAMCEWSVVRRMPSASFFIVPTLPRDAEACVRMVEKVILNESSPCTPWIAAVAVPISYCKNCSKNFLGRMPQCRICKSETATYERDMYWVVPVNKSPIRKIFKRRIRYPTTK
;
A
#
# COMPACT_ATOMS: atom_id res chain seq x y z
N MET A 1 32.00 27.34 -31.70
CA MET A 1 31.99 26.88 -30.29
C MET A 1 32.89 25.65 -30.24
N ALA A 2 34.17 25.84 -29.91
CA ALA A 2 35.13 24.73 -29.87
C ALA A 2 34.79 23.80 -28.69
N GLU A 3 34.70 22.50 -28.95
CA GLU A 3 34.58 21.47 -27.91
C GLU A 3 35.77 21.59 -26.94
N ILE A 4 35.47 21.80 -25.67
CA ILE A 4 36.46 21.72 -24.60
C ILE A 4 36.84 20.24 -24.50
N ALA A 5 38.01 19.88 -25.03
CA ALA A 5 38.57 18.54 -24.87
C ALA A 5 38.69 18.22 -23.37
N GLU A 6 38.03 17.15 -22.93
CA GLU A 6 38.13 16.65 -21.55
C GLU A 6 39.59 16.30 -21.24
N ARG A 7 40.15 16.88 -20.17
CA ARG A 7 41.52 16.60 -19.69
C ARG A 7 41.45 15.82 -18.38
N PRO A 8 41.28 14.49 -18.41
CA PRO A 8 41.14 13.67 -17.21
C PRO A 8 42.37 13.75 -16.28
N ASP A 9 43.57 13.90 -16.83
CA ASP A 9 44.81 13.98 -16.05
C ASP A 9 44.83 15.15 -15.07
N ARG A 10 44.33 16.32 -15.49
CA ARG A 10 44.26 17.51 -14.62
C ARG A 10 43.27 17.32 -13.46
N VAL A 11 42.23 16.52 -13.68
CA VAL A 11 41.26 16.16 -12.62
C VAL A 11 41.89 15.15 -11.67
N ALA A 12 42.65 14.18 -12.18
CA ALA A 12 43.40 13.22 -11.37
C ALA A 12 44.44 13.91 -10.47
N ASP A 13 45.16 14.91 -10.98
CA ASP A 13 46.11 15.71 -10.20
C ASP A 13 45.45 16.43 -9.03
N VAL A 14 44.23 16.93 -9.23
CA VAL A 14 43.42 17.54 -8.16
C VAL A 14 43.08 16.50 -7.10
N PHE A 15 42.64 15.31 -7.49
CA PHE A 15 42.34 14.24 -6.52
C PHE A 15 43.58 13.75 -5.77
N GLU A 16 44.71 13.56 -6.45
CA GLU A 16 45.98 13.19 -5.80
C GLU A 16 46.45 14.30 -4.85
N ALA A 17 46.16 15.56 -5.19
CA ALA A 17 46.42 16.67 -4.30
C ALA A 17 45.49 16.75 -3.09
N LEU A 18 44.28 16.22 -3.18
CA LEU A 18 43.32 16.19 -2.07
C LEU A 18 43.43 14.92 -1.24
N ARG A 19 44.23 13.94 -1.65
CA ARG A 19 44.51 12.70 -0.89
C ARG A 19 45.07 12.96 0.51
N ASP A 20 45.77 14.07 0.70
CA ASP A 20 46.36 14.43 2.00
C ASP A 20 45.37 15.25 2.85
N PRO A 21 45.01 14.80 4.07
CA PRO A 21 44.07 15.50 4.94
C PRO A 21 44.46 16.93 5.30
N MET A 22 45.77 17.24 5.38
CA MET A 22 46.26 18.58 5.73
C MET A 22 45.85 19.60 4.65
N ARG A 23 45.93 19.22 3.38
CA ARG A 23 45.51 20.07 2.25
C ARG A 23 44.01 20.34 2.28
N ILE A 24 43.20 19.34 2.63
CA ILE A 24 41.75 19.52 2.83
C ILE A 24 41.48 20.52 3.96
N GLN A 25 42.15 20.40 5.11
CA GLN A 25 41.98 21.29 6.25
C GLN A 25 42.35 22.75 5.91
N ILE A 26 43.46 22.96 5.19
CA ILE A 26 43.86 24.30 4.70
C ILE A 26 42.73 24.93 3.88
N LEU A 27 42.15 24.19 2.93
CA LEU A 27 41.08 24.68 2.07
C LEU A 27 39.81 25.03 2.86
N ILE A 28 39.43 24.20 3.85
CA ILE A 28 38.28 24.45 4.73
C ILE A 28 38.47 25.74 5.55
N HIS A 29 39.68 26.03 6.03
CA HIS A 29 39.95 27.26 6.76
C HIS A 29 39.98 28.50 5.87
N LEU A 30 40.48 28.38 4.65
CA LEU A 30 40.50 29.47 3.66
C LEU A 30 39.10 29.83 3.13
N ASP A 31 38.15 28.90 3.19
CA ASP A 31 36.74 29.15 2.89
C ASP A 31 36.09 30.14 3.88
N ARG A 32 36.63 30.25 5.11
CA ARG A 32 36.22 31.25 6.10
C ARG A 32 36.89 32.62 5.88
N GLY A 33 37.49 32.81 4.72
CA GLY A 33 38.18 34.04 4.31
C GLY A 33 39.71 33.92 4.34
N PRO A 34 40.42 34.85 3.64
CA PRO A 34 41.87 34.79 3.45
C PRO A 34 42.67 34.69 4.75
N LYS A 35 43.81 34.00 4.72
CA LYS A 35 44.68 33.76 5.90
C LYS A 35 46.15 33.88 5.53
N ARG A 36 46.96 34.45 6.42
CA ARG A 36 48.42 34.45 6.28
C ARG A 36 49.00 33.08 6.63
N TYR A 37 50.24 32.82 6.20
CA TYR A 37 50.94 31.55 6.46
C TYR A 37 51.01 31.21 7.96
N SER A 38 51.39 32.19 8.78
CA SER A 38 51.48 32.05 10.24
C SER A 38 50.12 31.79 10.90
N ASP A 39 49.04 32.38 10.37
CA ASP A 39 47.69 32.15 10.87
C ASP A 39 47.20 30.75 10.58
N LEU A 40 47.47 30.22 9.38
CA LEU A 40 47.12 28.85 9.03
C LEU A 40 47.88 27.84 9.91
N MET A 41 49.19 28.04 10.12
CA MET A 41 49.96 27.17 11.02
C MET A 41 49.41 27.19 12.46
N ARG A 42 49.07 28.37 12.97
CA ARG A 42 48.49 28.53 14.31
C ARG A 42 47.14 27.84 14.43
N ILE A 43 46.25 28.01 13.45
CA ILE A 43 44.90 27.41 13.45
C ILE A 43 44.96 25.88 13.34
N LEU A 44 45.94 25.35 12.59
CA LEU A 44 46.14 23.92 12.39
C LEU A 44 46.98 23.26 13.50
N GLY A 45 47.39 24.01 14.53
CA GLY A 45 48.15 23.49 15.68
C GLY A 45 49.53 22.95 15.32
N LEU A 46 50.22 23.56 14.34
CA LEU A 46 51.53 23.11 13.88
C LEU A 46 52.68 23.86 14.56
N ASP A 47 53.64 23.12 15.12
CA ASP A 47 54.88 23.65 15.68
C ASP A 47 55.85 24.16 14.61
N LYS A 48 56.75 25.07 14.99
CA LYS A 48 57.74 25.69 14.07
C LYS A 48 58.66 24.68 13.37
N ASP A 49 58.91 23.52 14.00
CA ASP A 49 59.77 22.46 13.46
C ASP A 49 59.11 21.63 12.35
N LYS A 50 57.78 21.75 12.16
CA LYS A 50 57.03 21.11 11.06
C LYS A 50 56.76 22.05 9.87
N SER A 51 57.38 23.22 9.85
CA SER A 51 57.13 24.30 8.88
C SER A 51 57.53 23.95 7.43
N SER A 52 58.54 23.10 7.24
CA SER A 52 59.01 22.67 5.91
C SER A 52 57.99 21.76 5.20
N ASN A 53 57.30 20.89 5.95
CA ASN A 53 56.24 20.03 5.45
C ASN A 53 54.96 20.84 5.13
N PHE A 54 54.66 21.87 5.92
CA PHE A 54 53.52 22.76 5.67
C PHE A 54 53.70 23.63 4.41
N ALA A 55 54.92 24.14 4.16
CA ALA A 55 55.25 24.89 2.96
C ALA A 55 55.05 24.06 1.68
N TYR A 56 55.30 22.75 1.75
CA TYR A 56 55.06 21.83 0.65
C TYR A 56 53.57 21.76 0.29
N HIS A 57 52.66 21.61 1.26
CA HIS A 57 51.21 21.57 1.01
C HIS A 57 50.70 22.84 0.31
N ILE A 58 51.13 24.02 0.76
CA ILE A 58 50.77 25.31 0.14
C ILE A 58 51.31 25.38 -1.30
N ARG A 59 52.54 24.92 -1.55
CA ARG A 59 53.14 24.90 -2.89
C ARG A 59 52.33 24.04 -3.85
N VAL A 60 51.92 22.84 -3.42
CA VAL A 60 51.12 21.93 -4.26
C VAL A 60 49.74 22.51 -4.58
N LEU A 61 49.02 23.05 -3.58
CA LEU A 61 47.71 23.66 -3.79
C LEU A 61 47.78 24.89 -4.72
N ARG A 62 48.87 25.67 -4.66
CA ARG A 62 49.13 26.78 -5.58
C ARG A 62 49.49 26.32 -6.99
N GLY A 63 50.32 25.27 -7.11
CA GLY A 63 50.71 24.71 -8.41
C GLY A 63 49.51 24.26 -9.24
N LEU A 64 48.47 23.75 -8.59
CA LEU A 64 47.21 23.36 -9.22
C LEU A 64 46.17 24.48 -9.33
N ARG A 65 46.52 25.71 -8.89
CA ARG A 65 45.63 26.89 -8.88
C ARG A 65 44.34 26.67 -8.09
N ILE A 66 44.40 25.87 -7.02
CA ILE A 66 43.31 25.67 -6.07
C ILE A 66 43.28 26.84 -5.06
N ILE A 67 44.45 27.35 -4.70
CA ILE A 67 44.61 28.56 -3.88
C ILE A 67 45.54 29.55 -4.56
N ASP A 68 45.33 30.84 -4.28
CA ASP A 68 46.19 31.94 -4.73
C ASP A 68 46.71 32.76 -3.54
N LYS A 69 47.76 33.54 -3.77
CA LYS A 69 48.35 34.45 -2.78
C LYS A 69 48.08 35.90 -3.20
N LYS A 70 47.48 36.67 -2.31
CA LYS A 70 47.23 38.10 -2.46
C LYS A 70 48.52 38.92 -2.29
N ASP A 71 48.46 40.18 -2.73
CA ASP A 71 49.54 41.16 -2.60
C ASP A 71 49.91 41.43 -1.13
N ASP A 72 48.93 41.36 -0.22
CA ASP A 72 49.10 41.52 1.23
C ASP A 72 49.73 40.28 1.93
N GLY A 73 50.08 39.26 1.14
CA GLY A 73 50.69 38.02 1.59
C GLY A 73 49.71 36.93 2.08
N ALA A 74 48.40 37.20 2.11
CA ALA A 74 47.40 36.22 2.52
C ALA A 74 47.05 35.23 1.40
N TYR A 75 46.81 33.97 1.75
CA TYR A 75 46.29 32.97 0.82
C TYR A 75 44.76 33.02 0.78
N GLN A 76 44.18 32.73 -0.38
CA GLN A 76 42.73 32.65 -0.60
C GLN A 76 42.38 31.52 -1.58
N LEU A 77 41.12 31.06 -1.55
CA LEU A 77 40.62 30.09 -2.54
C LEU A 77 40.43 30.75 -3.90
N THR A 78 40.77 30.04 -4.97
CA THR A 78 40.37 30.41 -6.34
C THR A 78 38.91 30.00 -6.60
N GLU A 79 38.37 30.22 -7.80
CA GLU A 79 37.05 29.68 -8.16
C GLU A 79 37.03 28.14 -8.14
N LEU A 80 38.08 27.51 -8.67
CA LEU A 80 38.26 26.06 -8.59
C LEU A 80 38.38 25.61 -7.13
N GLY A 81 39.13 26.33 -6.30
CA GLY A 81 39.23 26.04 -4.87
C GLY A 81 37.89 26.12 -4.13
N ARG A 82 37.08 27.13 -4.42
CA ARG A 82 35.73 27.27 -3.86
C ARG A 82 34.80 26.12 -4.29
N PHE A 83 34.83 25.74 -5.56
CA PHE A 83 34.09 24.59 -6.06
C PHE A 83 34.54 23.27 -5.40
N ILE A 84 35.85 23.04 -5.31
CA ILE A 84 36.43 21.88 -4.63
C ILE A 84 36.01 21.83 -3.17
N VAL A 85 36.05 22.95 -2.44
CA VAL A 85 35.59 22.98 -1.04
C VAL A 85 34.10 22.69 -0.93
N ALA A 86 33.27 23.18 -1.85
CA ALA A 86 31.85 22.84 -1.89
C ALA A 86 31.65 21.32 -2.10
N VAL A 87 32.37 20.71 -3.04
CA VAL A 87 32.37 19.26 -3.27
C VAL A 87 32.88 18.49 -2.05
N ILE A 88 33.97 18.94 -1.40
CA ILE A 88 34.53 18.32 -0.19
C ILE A 88 33.52 18.38 0.96
N LYS A 89 32.86 19.51 1.19
CA LYS A 89 31.83 19.63 2.23
C LYS A 89 30.66 18.72 1.92
N ASP A 90 30.25 18.65 0.65
CA ASP A 90 29.17 17.76 0.25
C ASP A 90 29.55 16.29 0.44
N LEU A 91 30.78 15.94 0.06
CA LEU A 91 31.36 14.60 0.21
C LEU A 91 31.52 14.25 1.69
N HIS A 92 31.96 15.16 2.54
CA HIS A 92 32.13 14.95 3.97
C HIS A 92 30.81 14.60 4.63
N VAL A 93 29.74 15.32 4.32
CA VAL A 93 28.38 15.00 4.81
C VAL A 93 27.93 13.62 4.30
N ARG A 94 28.28 13.22 3.07
CA ARG A 94 27.99 11.87 2.55
C ARG A 94 28.82 10.78 3.24
N VAL A 95 30.12 11.00 3.43
CA VAL A 95 31.03 10.06 4.11
C VAL A 95 30.66 9.90 5.58
N GLU A 96 30.28 10.99 6.28
CA GLU A 96 29.75 10.92 7.64
C GLU A 96 28.43 10.17 7.71
N SER A 97 27.59 10.29 6.68
CA SER A 97 26.37 9.48 6.54
C SER A 97 26.70 8.00 6.24
N ASP A 98 27.79 7.71 5.52
CA ASP A 98 28.25 6.35 5.20
C ASP A 98 28.85 5.61 6.41
N ILE A 99 29.37 6.30 7.42
CA ILE A 99 29.84 5.68 8.67
C ILE A 99 28.65 5.24 9.55
N LEU A 100 27.52 5.96 9.46
CA LEU A 100 26.26 5.60 10.11
C LEU A 100 25.41 4.62 9.29
N PHE A 101 25.87 4.23 8.10
CA PHE A 101 25.13 3.37 7.17
C PHE A 101 24.83 1.97 7.73
N GLN A 102 25.46 1.59 8.85
CA GLN A 102 25.14 0.37 9.59
C GLN A 102 23.91 0.49 10.50
N GLN A 103 23.40 1.70 10.77
CA GLN A 103 22.22 1.91 11.63
C GLN A 103 20.98 2.27 10.80
N PHE A 104 19.87 1.58 11.06
CA PHE A 104 18.61 1.78 10.33
C PHE A 104 17.76 2.89 10.96
N LEU A 105 17.26 3.80 10.11
CA LEU A 105 16.26 4.81 10.47
C LEU A 105 14.85 4.31 10.13
N LEU A 106 13.96 4.29 11.12
CA LEU A 106 12.52 4.16 10.90
C LEU A 106 11.93 5.46 10.35
N SER A 107 11.80 5.47 9.02
CA SER A 107 11.30 6.61 8.27
C SER A 107 9.79 6.82 8.44
N SER A 108 9.32 8.02 8.09
CA SER A 108 7.89 8.35 7.98
C SER A 108 7.08 7.45 7.03
N LYS A 109 7.75 6.70 6.14
CA LYS A 109 7.17 5.71 5.22
C LYS A 109 7.11 4.30 5.82
N LEU A 110 7.57 4.12 7.06
CA LEU A 110 7.51 2.88 7.82
C LEU A 110 8.30 1.75 7.14
N ALA A 111 9.46 2.12 6.60
CA ALA A 111 10.48 1.23 6.08
C ALA A 111 11.84 1.69 6.64
N PRO A 112 12.75 0.75 6.99
CA PRO A 112 14.10 1.07 7.35
C PRO A 112 14.76 1.70 6.13
N VAL A 113 15.40 2.82 6.37
CA VAL A 113 16.25 3.48 5.39
C VAL A 113 17.58 3.72 6.07
N THR A 114 18.64 3.79 5.29
CA THR A 114 19.91 4.28 5.80
C THR A 114 19.72 5.72 6.27
N PHE A 115 20.33 6.05 7.40
CA PHE A 115 20.30 7.42 7.90
C PHE A 115 20.91 8.36 6.85
N ASP A 116 20.20 9.43 6.52
CA ASP A 116 20.63 10.40 5.51
C ASP A 116 20.54 11.81 6.11
N LEU A 117 21.70 12.39 6.39
CA LEU A 117 21.81 13.73 6.96
C LEU A 117 21.21 14.79 6.02
N TYR A 118 21.31 14.62 4.69
CA TYR A 118 20.68 15.54 3.74
C TYR A 118 19.17 15.44 3.75
N ALA A 119 18.61 14.24 3.90
CA ALA A 119 17.17 14.08 4.03
C ALA A 119 16.65 14.80 5.28
N MET A 120 17.42 14.78 6.37
CA MET A 120 17.13 15.53 7.59
C MET A 120 17.20 17.04 7.37
N ILE A 121 18.30 17.56 6.81
CA ILE A 121 18.48 18.98 6.48
C ILE A 121 17.33 19.47 5.57
N SER A 122 17.04 18.72 4.51
CA SER A 122 15.97 19.01 3.57
C SER A 122 14.60 19.03 4.25
N ALA A 123 14.36 18.11 5.20
CA ALA A 123 13.11 18.10 5.96
C ALA A 123 12.99 19.33 6.87
N LEU A 124 14.06 19.70 7.58
CA LEU A 124 14.09 20.86 8.45
C LEU A 124 13.86 22.16 7.65
N THR A 125 14.65 22.41 6.60
CA THR A 125 14.51 23.58 5.73
C THR A 125 13.11 23.66 5.10
N ARG A 126 12.57 22.56 4.57
CA ARG A 126 11.25 22.55 3.91
C ARG A 126 10.11 22.82 4.88
N GLU A 127 10.20 22.33 6.11
CA GLU A 127 9.09 22.38 7.07
C GLU A 127 9.07 23.67 7.88
N THR A 128 10.22 24.32 8.06
CA THR A 128 10.35 25.52 8.90
C THR A 128 10.75 26.78 8.11
N GLY A 129 11.28 26.63 6.90
CA GLY A 129 11.84 27.74 6.12
C GLY A 129 13.21 28.22 6.63
N ILE A 130 13.85 27.50 7.55
CA ILE A 130 15.20 27.84 8.04
C ILE A 130 16.23 27.75 6.90
N ASP A 131 17.23 28.64 6.91
CA ASP A 131 18.28 28.64 5.90
C ASP A 131 19.14 27.36 5.96
N GLN A 132 19.71 27.00 4.81
CA GLN A 132 20.44 25.73 4.65
C GLN A 132 21.66 25.65 5.56
N LYS A 133 22.36 26.76 5.83
CA LYS A 133 23.57 26.76 6.64
C LYS A 133 23.24 26.49 8.11
N THR A 134 22.22 27.16 8.63
CA THR A 134 21.74 26.92 10.00
C THR A 134 21.16 25.52 10.15
N ALA A 135 20.37 25.04 9.17
CA ALA A 135 19.87 23.67 9.17
C ALA A 135 21.01 22.64 9.21
N GLN A 136 22.06 22.83 8.40
CA GLN A 136 23.24 21.96 8.40
C GLN A 136 23.91 21.91 9.76
N ASN A 137 24.10 23.05 10.42
CA ASN A 137 24.74 23.11 11.73
C ASN A 137 23.92 22.35 12.80
N VAL A 138 22.62 22.64 12.88
CA VAL A 138 21.70 21.97 13.81
C VAL A 138 21.69 20.46 13.56
N CYS A 139 21.57 20.02 12.30
CA CYS A 139 21.53 18.61 11.96
C CYS A 139 22.85 17.87 12.27
N ARG A 140 24.01 18.52 12.14
CA ARG A 140 25.30 17.93 12.55
C ARG A 140 25.35 17.69 14.07
N GLU A 141 24.90 18.63 14.88
CA GLU A 141 24.84 18.43 16.33
C GLU A 141 23.87 17.32 16.73
N VAL A 142 22.72 17.21 16.05
CA VAL A 142 21.80 16.08 16.26
C VAL A 142 22.48 14.76 15.90
N LEU A 143 23.29 14.74 14.83
CA LEU A 143 24.05 13.56 14.42
C LEU A 143 25.04 13.12 15.51
N GLU A 144 25.77 14.07 16.08
CA GLU A 144 26.71 13.80 17.18
C GLU A 144 26.00 13.21 18.40
N ILE A 145 24.80 13.69 18.74
CA ILE A 145 23.98 13.11 19.82
C ILE A 145 23.59 11.67 19.50
N ILE A 146 23.06 11.42 18.29
CA ILE A 146 22.65 10.06 17.89
C ILE A 146 23.84 9.11 17.95
N ARG A 147 25.02 9.53 17.46
CA ARG A 147 26.27 8.75 17.52
C ARG A 147 26.72 8.46 18.95
N LYS A 148 26.57 9.43 19.85
CA LYS A 148 26.99 9.30 21.24
C LYS A 148 26.05 8.40 22.05
N VAL A 149 24.74 8.53 21.83
CA VAL A 149 23.72 7.77 22.56
C VAL A 149 23.63 6.34 22.03
N ASP A 150 23.87 6.15 20.73
CA ASP A 150 23.81 4.86 20.04
C ASP A 150 22.50 4.09 20.32
N PRO A 151 21.33 4.68 20.00
CA PRO A 151 20.05 4.08 20.35
C PRO A 151 19.84 2.79 19.54
N GLU A 152 19.26 1.78 20.20
CA GLU A 152 18.89 0.50 19.55
C GLU A 152 18.04 0.72 18.29
N ILE A 153 17.18 1.75 18.29
CA ILE A 153 16.33 2.11 17.14
C ILE A 153 16.30 3.62 16.96
N ILE A 154 16.67 4.08 15.77
CA ILE A 154 16.50 5.48 15.37
C ILE A 154 15.14 5.65 14.71
N THR A 155 14.30 6.54 15.24
CA THR A 155 12.97 6.82 14.69
C THR A 155 12.87 8.26 14.18
N THR A 156 11.98 8.49 13.20
CA THR A 156 11.68 9.87 12.75
C THR A 156 11.18 10.78 13.90
N PRO A 157 10.32 10.32 14.84
CA PRO A 157 10.02 11.03 16.08
C PRO A 157 11.27 11.40 16.90
N LEU A 158 12.14 10.43 17.19
CA LEU A 158 13.34 10.66 18.01
C LEU A 158 14.25 11.73 17.39
N ILE A 159 14.54 11.62 16.08
CA ILE A 159 15.33 12.65 15.37
C ILE A 159 14.68 14.02 15.53
N ARG A 160 13.36 14.10 15.40
CA ARG A 160 12.61 15.36 15.49
C ARG A 160 12.63 15.94 16.90
N GLU A 161 12.54 15.11 17.92
CA GLU A 161 12.63 15.49 19.33
C GLU A 161 14.01 16.10 19.62
N ILE A 162 15.08 15.41 19.24
CA ILE A 162 16.47 15.91 19.41
C ILE A 162 16.68 17.21 18.61
N THR A 163 16.14 17.28 17.38
CA THR A 163 16.23 18.51 16.56
C THR A 163 15.49 19.67 17.21
N CYS A 164 14.30 19.43 17.76
CA CYS A 164 13.54 20.47 18.45
C CYS A 164 14.26 20.96 19.71
N ALA A 165 14.92 20.05 20.45
CA ALA A 165 15.78 20.42 21.56
C ALA A 165 16.94 21.30 21.11
N LYS A 166 17.61 20.94 20.01
CA LYS A 166 18.71 21.73 19.45
C LYS A 166 18.28 23.10 18.94
N LEU A 167 17.14 23.20 18.25
CA LEU A 167 16.58 24.49 17.86
C LEU A 167 16.28 25.36 19.10
N PHE A 168 15.81 24.76 20.19
CA PHE A 168 15.57 25.49 21.44
C PHE A 168 16.88 26.01 22.07
N GLU A 169 17.92 25.17 22.15
CA GLU A 169 19.24 25.57 22.65
C GLU A 169 19.84 26.76 21.88
N HIS A 170 19.60 26.83 20.58
CA HIS A 170 20.05 27.93 19.72
C HIS A 170 19.14 29.17 19.75
N GLY A 171 18.10 29.20 20.59
CA GLY A 171 17.12 30.31 20.64
C GLY A 171 16.21 30.39 19.40
N LEU A 172 16.14 29.34 18.59
CA LEU A 172 15.41 29.26 17.32
C LEU A 172 13.96 28.77 17.52
N GLU A 173 13.23 29.40 18.46
CA GLU A 173 11.92 28.94 18.92
C GLU A 173 10.85 28.91 17.82
N SER A 174 10.81 29.89 16.93
CA SER A 174 9.84 29.94 15.82
C SER A 174 10.01 28.75 14.86
N TYR A 175 11.25 28.37 14.59
CA TYR A 175 11.57 27.18 13.79
C TYR A 175 11.25 25.90 14.55
N ARG A 176 11.51 25.83 15.87
CA ARG A 176 11.07 24.71 16.72
C ARG A 176 9.57 24.52 16.66
N HIS A 177 8.77 25.58 16.83
CA HIS A 177 7.32 25.52 16.76
C HIS A 177 6.86 24.94 15.41
N SER A 178 7.49 25.37 14.30
CA SER A 178 7.17 24.87 12.96
C SER A 178 7.59 23.41 12.76
N PHE A 179 8.70 22.98 13.36
CA PHE A 179 9.22 21.61 13.27
C PHE A 179 8.59 20.63 14.27
N THR A 180 7.78 21.11 15.21
CA THR A 180 7.21 20.26 16.26
C THR A 180 6.20 19.23 15.70
N ARG A 181 5.82 18.29 16.57
CA ARG A 181 4.87 17.22 16.28
C ARG A 181 3.61 17.38 17.13
N VAL A 182 2.45 17.14 16.52
CA VAL A 182 1.13 17.04 17.17
C VAL A 182 0.46 15.73 16.77
N GLY A 183 1.08 14.61 17.17
CA GLY A 183 0.76 13.26 16.66
C GLY A 183 1.24 13.01 15.21
N ALA A 184 1.37 14.05 14.39
CA ALA A 184 2.09 14.08 13.12
C ALA A 184 2.90 15.39 13.00
N PRO A 185 3.91 15.48 12.11
CA PRO A 185 4.63 16.73 11.87
C PRO A 185 3.65 17.89 11.62
N MET A 186 3.81 19.02 12.32
CA MET A 186 2.88 20.16 12.24
C MET A 186 2.67 20.62 10.79
N TYR A 187 3.76 20.68 10.01
CA TYR A 187 3.72 20.94 8.58
C TYR A 187 2.74 20.03 7.81
N LEU A 188 2.72 18.73 8.09
CA LEU A 188 1.82 17.78 7.45
C LEU A 188 0.37 17.98 7.89
N VAL A 189 0.14 18.27 9.18
CA VAL A 189 -1.19 18.58 9.70
C VAL A 189 -1.74 19.85 9.03
N GLY A 190 -0.97 20.94 9.02
CA GLY A 190 -1.37 22.19 8.35
C GLY A 190 -1.62 22.02 6.84
N ARG A 191 -0.89 21.13 6.16
CA ARG A 191 -1.19 20.77 4.75
C ARG A 191 -2.51 20.00 4.61
N LYS A 192 -2.83 19.11 5.54
CA LYS A 192 -4.08 18.32 5.52
C LYS A 192 -5.28 19.20 5.80
N VAL A 193 -5.23 20.04 6.84
CA VAL A 193 -6.29 20.99 7.22
C VAL A 193 -6.62 21.95 6.06
N ARG A 194 -5.60 22.48 5.37
CA ARG A 194 -5.82 23.37 4.22
C ARG A 194 -6.43 22.67 2.99
N ARG A 195 -6.15 21.37 2.81
CA ARG A 195 -6.51 20.62 1.59
C ARG A 195 -7.81 19.83 1.73
N LEU A 196 -8.11 19.29 2.90
CA LEU A 196 -9.30 18.48 3.17
C LEU A 196 -10.37 19.38 3.78
N ARG A 197 -11.49 19.54 3.07
CA ARG A 197 -12.66 20.30 3.55
C ARG A 197 -13.66 19.42 4.30
N ASP A 198 -13.67 18.12 4.03
CA ASP A 198 -14.51 17.16 4.72
C ASP A 198 -13.89 16.79 6.08
N TYR A 199 -14.63 17.05 7.16
CA TYR A 199 -14.18 16.83 8.54
C TYR A 199 -13.87 15.36 8.80
N ASN A 200 -14.75 14.44 8.40
CA ASN A 200 -14.58 13.00 8.60
C ASN A 200 -13.32 12.47 7.88
N ALA A 201 -13.04 12.94 6.67
CA ALA A 201 -11.85 12.60 5.91
C ALA A 201 -10.58 13.18 6.52
N LEU A 202 -10.65 14.39 7.10
CA LEU A 202 -9.55 15.00 7.85
C LEU A 202 -9.24 14.20 9.12
N GLU A 203 -10.26 13.96 9.95
CA GLU A 203 -10.16 13.18 11.18
C GLU A 203 -9.60 11.78 10.87
N ALA A 204 -10.19 11.05 9.91
CA ALA A 204 -9.72 9.73 9.52
C ALA A 204 -8.25 9.74 9.04
N ALA A 205 -7.82 10.79 8.32
CA ALA A 205 -6.44 10.90 7.85
C ALA A 205 -5.45 11.15 9.00
N LEU A 206 -5.82 11.96 9.98
CA LEU A 206 -5.00 12.26 11.15
C LEU A 206 -4.96 11.06 12.12
N SER A 207 -6.12 10.52 12.48
CA SER A 207 -6.25 9.34 13.35
C SER A 207 -5.52 8.13 12.77
N ARG A 208 -5.62 7.89 11.46
CA ARG A 208 -4.84 6.83 10.79
C ARG A 208 -3.34 7.01 10.98
N ARG A 209 -2.82 8.24 10.95
CA ARG A 209 -1.39 8.51 11.09
C ARG A 209 -0.91 8.25 12.52
N VAL A 210 -1.65 8.76 13.50
CA VAL A 210 -1.33 8.59 14.94
C VAL A 210 -1.40 7.12 15.33
N LEU A 211 -2.52 6.44 15.02
CA LEU A 211 -2.70 5.03 15.37
C LEU A 211 -1.67 4.13 14.68
N THR A 212 -1.28 4.43 13.44
CA THR A 212 -0.23 3.65 12.76
C THR A 212 1.11 3.71 13.49
N GLU A 213 1.49 4.89 13.98
CA GLU A 213 2.75 5.06 14.70
C GLU A 213 2.68 4.42 16.09
N TYR A 214 1.57 4.61 16.82
CA TYR A 214 1.33 3.94 18.09
C TYR A 214 1.46 2.41 17.95
N THR A 215 0.76 1.82 16.97
CA THR A 215 0.81 0.37 16.69
C THR A 215 2.24 -0.16 16.47
N LEU A 216 3.12 0.65 15.88
CA LEU A 216 4.50 0.25 15.56
C LEU A 216 5.49 0.53 16.69
N LEU A 217 5.26 1.56 17.51
CA LEU A 217 6.22 1.97 18.53
C LEU A 217 5.93 1.38 19.90
N GLU A 218 4.67 1.06 20.22
CA GLU A 218 4.30 0.42 21.48
C GLU A 218 5.17 -0.79 21.86
N PRO A 219 5.50 -1.74 20.95
CA PRO A 219 6.37 -2.87 21.30
C PRO A 219 7.77 -2.53 21.83
N TYR A 220 8.26 -1.30 21.61
CA TYR A 220 9.57 -0.85 22.10
C TYR A 220 9.48 -0.07 23.41
N SER A 221 8.27 0.08 23.97
CA SER A 221 8.07 0.62 25.31
C SER A 221 8.36 -0.44 26.37
N SER A 222 9.05 -0.05 27.45
CA SER A 222 9.31 -0.92 28.61
C SER A 222 8.03 -1.42 29.31
N GLN A 223 6.87 -0.82 29.01
CA GLN A 223 5.56 -1.20 29.54
C GLN A 223 4.80 -2.22 28.67
N ALA A 224 5.37 -2.65 27.54
CA ALA A 224 4.68 -3.45 26.52
C ALA A 224 4.51 -4.95 26.86
N GLY A 225 4.43 -5.33 28.14
CA GLY A 225 4.21 -6.71 28.57
C GLY A 225 2.86 -7.30 28.10
N ASP A 226 2.27 -8.23 28.86
CA ASP A 226 1.04 -8.96 28.46
C ASP A 226 -0.19 -8.09 28.15
N ARG A 227 -0.13 -6.77 28.42
CA ARG A 227 -1.18 -5.79 28.14
C ARG A 227 -0.99 -4.99 26.85
N ALA A 228 0.12 -5.18 26.12
CA ALA A 228 0.34 -4.48 24.86
C ALA A 228 -0.79 -4.82 23.86
N ILE A 229 -1.24 -3.80 23.13
CA ILE A 229 -2.31 -3.92 22.13
C ILE A 229 -1.80 -3.73 20.69
N GLY A 230 -0.58 -3.22 20.54
CA GLY A 230 0.15 -2.99 19.30
C GLY A 230 0.73 -4.25 18.70
N LEU A 231 1.72 -4.09 17.80
CA LEU A 231 2.46 -5.25 17.29
C LEU A 231 3.39 -5.81 18.36
N THR A 232 3.79 -7.07 18.21
CA THR A 232 4.97 -7.60 18.89
C THR A 232 6.24 -7.00 18.27
N ARG A 233 7.37 -7.06 18.99
CA ARG A 233 8.67 -6.60 18.46
C ARG A 233 9.01 -7.28 17.13
N ASP A 234 8.81 -8.60 17.06
CA ASP A 234 9.05 -9.38 15.84
C ASP A 234 8.16 -8.93 14.68
N LEU A 235 6.85 -8.76 14.91
CA LEU A 235 5.93 -8.30 13.87
C LEU A 235 6.23 -6.89 13.39
N SER A 236 6.58 -6.00 14.33
CA SER A 236 7.02 -4.65 14.00
C SER A 236 8.26 -4.69 13.12
N HIS A 237 9.26 -5.51 13.48
CA HIS A 237 10.46 -5.69 12.68
C HIS A 237 10.14 -6.23 11.27
N LEU A 238 9.35 -7.31 11.15
CA LEU A 238 8.97 -7.87 9.85
C LEU A 238 8.20 -6.86 8.98
N TYR A 239 7.27 -6.10 9.58
CA TYR A 239 6.54 -5.06 8.87
C TYR A 239 7.49 -3.96 8.40
N GLN A 240 8.30 -3.42 9.31
CA GLN A 240 9.20 -2.31 9.03
C GLN A 240 10.18 -2.71 7.93
N HIS A 241 10.87 -3.84 8.04
CA HIS A 241 11.84 -4.32 7.04
C HIS A 241 11.25 -4.71 5.68
N GLY A 242 9.92 -4.62 5.53
CA GLY A 242 9.24 -4.89 4.26
C GLY A 242 9.14 -6.37 3.92
N LEU A 243 9.34 -7.26 4.90
CA LEU A 243 9.14 -8.70 4.76
C LEU A 243 7.66 -9.05 4.68
N LEU A 244 6.81 -8.26 5.34
CA LEU A 244 5.36 -8.36 5.26
C LEU A 244 4.66 -7.00 5.29
N ASP A 245 3.39 -6.97 4.94
CA ASP A 245 2.45 -5.85 5.11
C ASP A 245 1.25 -6.29 5.93
N ILE A 246 0.70 -5.35 6.70
CA ILE A 246 -0.49 -5.50 7.52
C ILE A 246 -1.49 -4.44 7.08
N GLU A 247 -2.65 -4.89 6.61
CA GLU A 247 -3.70 -4.01 6.12
C GLU A 247 -5.03 -4.24 6.85
N PRO A 248 -5.65 -3.20 7.45
CA PRO A 248 -5.14 -1.86 7.71
C PRO A 248 -4.34 -1.78 9.01
N LEU A 249 -3.04 -1.47 8.97
CA LEU A 249 -2.20 -1.36 10.17
C LEU A 249 -2.76 -0.48 11.30
N HIS A 250 -3.27 0.72 10.99
CA HIS A 250 -3.90 1.62 11.96
C HIS A 250 -5.12 1.05 12.72
N LYS A 251 -5.69 -0.06 12.25
CA LYS A 251 -6.84 -0.73 12.88
C LYS A 251 -6.44 -1.91 13.75
N TRP A 252 -5.15 -2.28 13.74
CA TRP A 252 -4.63 -3.39 14.54
C TRP A 252 -5.03 -3.30 16.01
N VAL A 253 -4.82 -2.13 16.62
CA VAL A 253 -5.09 -1.84 18.05
C VAL A 253 -6.58 -1.59 18.36
N VAL A 254 -7.43 -1.52 17.33
CA VAL A 254 -8.84 -1.14 17.47
C VAL A 254 -9.74 -2.36 17.56
N GLY A 255 -9.51 -3.35 16.69
CA GLY A 255 -10.32 -4.57 16.62
C GLY A 255 -10.07 -5.37 15.33
N PRO A 256 -11.01 -6.26 14.96
CA PRO A 256 -10.93 -7.04 13.74
C PRO A 256 -10.86 -6.12 12.51
N ALA A 257 -10.07 -6.51 11.52
CA ALA A 257 -9.94 -5.73 10.28
C ALA A 257 -11.21 -5.76 9.45
N GLY A 258 -11.98 -6.85 9.51
CA GLY A 258 -13.23 -6.94 8.77
C GLY A 258 -14.18 -8.01 9.29
N ILE A 259 -15.33 -8.06 8.64
CA ILE A 259 -16.43 -8.97 8.94
C ILE A 259 -17.14 -9.33 7.62
N VAL A 260 -17.55 -10.59 7.49
CA VAL A 260 -18.53 -11.03 6.49
C VAL A 260 -19.80 -11.34 7.25
N VAL A 261 -20.92 -10.79 6.80
CA VAL A 261 -22.25 -10.96 7.40
C VAL A 261 -23.16 -11.59 6.37
N ASP A 262 -23.66 -12.80 6.67
CA ASP A 262 -24.72 -13.45 5.92
C ASP A 262 -26.06 -12.81 6.30
N LEU A 263 -26.62 -12.00 5.39
CA LEU A 263 -27.84 -11.26 5.68
C LEU A 263 -29.07 -12.15 5.76
N GLY A 264 -29.13 -13.23 4.97
CA GLY A 264 -30.24 -14.18 5.03
C GLY A 264 -30.30 -14.84 6.40
N ARG A 265 -29.17 -15.39 6.84
CA ARG A 265 -29.05 -16.01 8.16
C ARG A 265 -29.22 -15.01 9.31
N VAL A 266 -28.77 -13.76 9.16
CA VAL A 266 -29.04 -12.71 10.17
C VAL A 266 -30.55 -12.46 10.33
N LEU A 267 -31.32 -12.44 9.25
CA LEU A 267 -32.77 -12.26 9.33
C LEU A 267 -33.48 -13.49 9.94
N GLU A 268 -32.96 -14.69 9.68
CA GLU A 268 -33.57 -15.96 10.12
C GLU A 268 -33.17 -16.38 11.56
N GLU A 269 -31.90 -16.23 11.94
CA GLU A 269 -31.32 -16.87 13.13
C GLU A 269 -31.20 -15.95 14.36
N THR A 270 -31.31 -14.63 14.19
CA THR A 270 -31.07 -13.68 15.29
C THR A 270 -32.26 -13.61 16.25
N GLN A 271 -32.01 -13.49 17.56
CA GLN A 271 -33.08 -13.50 18.57
C GLN A 271 -33.08 -12.24 19.44
N THR A 272 -34.21 -11.93 20.07
CA THR A 272 -34.29 -10.84 21.05
C THR A 272 -33.52 -11.21 22.31
N VAL A 273 -32.58 -10.37 22.70
CA VAL A 273 -31.76 -10.57 23.91
C VAL A 273 -32.08 -9.48 24.92
N GLU A 274 -32.41 -9.87 26.14
CA GLU A 274 -32.59 -8.96 27.27
C GLU A 274 -31.38 -9.05 28.20
N ARG A 275 -30.71 -7.91 28.44
CA ARG A 275 -29.50 -7.89 29.26
C ARG A 275 -29.42 -6.62 30.10
N ARG A 276 -29.28 -6.80 31.42
CA ARG A 276 -29.21 -5.70 32.41
C ARG A 276 -30.37 -4.69 32.26
N GLY A 277 -31.58 -5.17 31.98
CA GLY A 277 -32.78 -4.33 31.79
C GLY A 277 -32.85 -3.58 30.46
N VAL A 278 -31.89 -3.78 29.56
CA VAL A 278 -31.94 -3.24 28.19
C VAL A 278 -32.34 -4.38 27.24
N ARG A 279 -33.47 -4.19 26.56
CA ARG A 279 -33.94 -5.08 25.50
C ARG A 279 -33.27 -4.70 24.18
N ILE A 280 -32.52 -5.64 23.60
CA ILE A 280 -31.89 -5.47 22.30
C ILE A 280 -32.76 -6.18 21.29
N TYR A 281 -33.44 -5.40 20.46
CA TYR A 281 -34.25 -5.94 19.38
C TYR A 281 -33.33 -6.44 18.26
N PRO A 282 -33.53 -7.68 17.79
CA PRO A 282 -32.86 -8.20 16.62
C PRO A 282 -33.30 -7.40 15.38
N PRO A 283 -32.68 -7.60 14.21
CA PRO A 283 -33.30 -7.26 12.93
C PRO A 283 -34.79 -7.63 12.92
N PRO A 284 -35.67 -6.88 12.24
CA PRO A 284 -37.08 -7.27 12.15
C PRO A 284 -37.15 -8.67 11.54
N HIS A 285 -37.67 -9.66 12.28
CA HIS A 285 -37.84 -11.03 11.80
C HIS A 285 -38.69 -11.10 10.53
N GLU A 286 -39.57 -10.11 10.35
CA GLU A 286 -40.32 -9.88 9.13
C GLU A 286 -40.09 -8.44 8.68
N VAL A 287 -39.42 -8.27 7.55
CA VAL A 287 -39.27 -6.98 6.88
C VAL A 287 -40.24 -6.94 5.71
N HIS A 288 -41.28 -6.12 5.82
CA HIS A 288 -42.31 -6.02 4.78
C HIS A 288 -42.04 -4.92 3.76
N ARG A 289 -41.13 -3.98 4.07
CA ARG A 289 -40.80 -2.83 3.23
C ARG A 289 -39.31 -2.73 2.96
N LEU A 290 -38.95 -2.45 1.71
CA LEU A 290 -37.56 -2.31 1.28
C LEU A 290 -36.87 -1.15 2.01
N SER A 291 -37.60 -0.09 2.34
CA SER A 291 -37.08 1.05 3.11
C SER A 291 -36.61 0.64 4.51
N ASP A 292 -37.35 -0.24 5.19
CA ASP A 292 -36.99 -0.77 6.51
C ASP A 292 -35.77 -1.70 6.41
N PHE A 293 -35.71 -2.54 5.37
CA PHE A 293 -34.55 -3.41 5.10
C PHE A 293 -33.28 -2.58 4.86
N LEU A 294 -33.33 -1.61 3.95
CA LEU A 294 -32.19 -0.76 3.62
C LEU A 294 -31.79 0.13 4.82
N GLY A 295 -32.76 0.62 5.58
CA GLY A 295 -32.54 1.35 6.83
C GLY A 295 -31.82 0.50 7.88
N PHE A 296 -32.26 -0.75 8.08
CA PHE A 296 -31.60 -1.71 8.95
C PHE A 296 -30.15 -1.98 8.50
N VAL A 297 -29.92 -2.25 7.22
CA VAL A 297 -28.57 -2.51 6.70
C VAL A 297 -27.67 -1.29 6.90
N ALA A 298 -28.17 -0.08 6.63
CA ALA A 298 -27.40 1.15 6.87
C ALA A 298 -27.03 1.32 8.35
N ALA A 299 -27.99 1.12 9.26
CA ALA A 299 -27.78 1.19 10.71
C ALA A 299 -26.77 0.12 11.19
N LEU A 300 -26.85 -1.10 10.67
CA LEU A 300 -25.90 -2.17 10.97
C LEU A 300 -24.47 -1.76 10.57
N ILE A 301 -24.27 -1.24 9.36
CA ILE A 301 -22.94 -0.82 8.89
C ILE A 301 -22.40 0.36 9.72
N ASP A 302 -23.27 1.30 10.09
CA ASP A 302 -22.98 2.41 11.00
C ASP A 302 -22.43 1.93 12.34
N GLU A 303 -23.11 0.99 12.97
CA GLU A 303 -22.71 0.43 14.25
C GLU A 303 -21.42 -0.40 14.15
N LEU A 304 -21.30 -1.27 13.15
CA LEU A 304 -20.08 -2.06 12.90
C LEU A 304 -18.86 -1.15 12.72
N SER A 305 -19.03 -0.05 12.00
CA SER A 305 -17.98 0.95 11.79
C SER A 305 -17.63 1.70 13.08
N ALA A 306 -18.62 2.02 13.91
CA ALA A 306 -18.42 2.63 15.23
C ALA A 306 -17.68 1.69 16.21
N PHE A 307 -17.89 0.38 16.09
CA PHE A 307 -17.11 -0.63 16.81
C PHE A 307 -15.69 -0.83 16.27
N GLY A 308 -15.33 -0.11 15.20
CA GLY A 308 -13.97 -0.03 14.69
C GLY A 308 -13.67 -0.95 13.52
N ILE A 309 -14.64 -1.75 13.05
CA ILE A 309 -14.51 -2.66 11.91
C ILE A 309 -14.23 -1.84 10.65
N HIS A 310 -13.25 -2.27 9.85
CA HIS A 310 -12.82 -1.50 8.69
C HIS A 310 -13.42 -1.98 7.37
N TYR A 311 -13.56 -3.29 7.18
CA TYR A 311 -14.15 -3.88 5.98
C TYR A 311 -15.41 -4.66 6.34
N VAL A 312 -16.51 -4.40 5.65
CA VAL A 312 -17.78 -5.10 5.80
C VAL A 312 -18.14 -5.75 4.46
N THR A 313 -18.37 -7.06 4.47
CA THR A 313 -18.98 -7.77 3.35
C THR A 313 -20.40 -8.16 3.76
N LEU A 314 -21.37 -7.83 2.91
CA LEU A 314 -22.75 -8.29 3.00
C LEU A 314 -22.95 -9.43 2.01
N GLU A 315 -23.06 -10.63 2.53
CA GLU A 315 -23.26 -11.87 1.78
C GLU A 315 -24.75 -12.08 1.48
N GLY A 316 -25.08 -12.49 0.25
CA GLY A 316 -26.46 -12.77 -0.17
C GLY A 316 -27.37 -11.54 -0.20
N PHE A 317 -26.84 -10.36 -0.51
CA PHE A 317 -27.57 -9.08 -0.37
C PHE A 317 -28.82 -9.00 -1.24
N ASP A 318 -28.74 -9.45 -2.50
CA ASP A 318 -29.86 -9.46 -3.43
C ASP A 318 -30.98 -10.42 -3.01
N ARG A 319 -30.62 -11.62 -2.55
CA ARG A 319 -31.61 -12.60 -2.05
C ARG A 319 -32.31 -12.09 -0.81
N ALA A 320 -31.56 -11.52 0.14
CA ALA A 320 -32.11 -10.94 1.36
C ALA A 320 -32.99 -9.72 1.09
N ALA A 321 -32.66 -8.89 0.09
CA ALA A 321 -33.53 -7.80 -0.33
C ALA A 321 -34.79 -8.30 -1.05
N ALA A 322 -34.65 -9.30 -1.93
CA ALA A 322 -35.74 -9.82 -2.74
C ALA A 322 -36.76 -10.68 -1.97
N SER A 323 -36.44 -11.10 -0.73
CA SER A 323 -37.42 -11.71 0.16
C SER A 323 -38.47 -10.70 0.64
N VAL A 324 -38.16 -9.40 0.58
CA VAL A 324 -39.06 -8.31 0.94
C VAL A 324 -40.13 -8.09 -0.15
N PRO A 325 -41.43 -8.06 0.18
CA PRO A 325 -42.51 -8.04 -0.82
C PRO A 325 -42.49 -6.88 -1.82
N ASP A 326 -42.18 -5.65 -1.38
CA ASP A 326 -42.21 -4.44 -2.23
C ASP A 326 -40.85 -4.11 -2.89
N ALA A 327 -39.86 -5.01 -2.77
CA ALA A 327 -38.49 -4.73 -3.19
C ALA A 327 -38.37 -4.38 -4.67
N GLU A 328 -39.09 -5.11 -5.53
CA GLU A 328 -39.04 -4.89 -6.98
C GLU A 328 -39.65 -3.54 -7.38
N GLU A 329 -40.78 -3.15 -6.75
CA GLU A 329 -41.47 -1.89 -6.99
C GLU A 329 -40.65 -0.68 -6.52
N LYS A 330 -40.05 -0.77 -5.33
CA LYS A 330 -39.38 0.37 -4.66
C LYS A 330 -37.89 0.48 -4.97
N ALA A 331 -37.27 -0.51 -5.61
CA ALA A 331 -35.83 -0.52 -5.89
C ALA A 331 -35.35 0.74 -6.64
N ASP A 332 -36.04 1.18 -7.69
CA ASP A 332 -35.62 2.31 -8.52
C ASP A 332 -35.64 3.65 -7.76
N GLU A 333 -36.53 3.78 -6.78
CA GLU A 333 -36.63 4.95 -5.91
C GLU A 333 -35.56 4.93 -4.80
N LEU A 334 -35.39 3.79 -4.13
CA LEU A 334 -34.63 3.71 -2.89
C LEU A 334 -33.15 3.39 -3.07
N LEU A 335 -32.77 2.60 -4.08
CA LEU A 335 -31.37 2.24 -4.32
C LEU A 335 -30.47 3.46 -4.55
N PRO A 336 -30.85 4.48 -5.34
CA PRO A 336 -30.00 5.66 -5.53
C PRO A 336 -29.72 6.42 -4.22
N ILE A 337 -30.71 6.50 -3.33
CA ILE A 337 -30.60 7.15 -2.02
C ILE A 337 -29.67 6.34 -1.12
N PHE A 338 -29.92 5.03 -1.03
CA PHE A 338 -29.13 4.11 -0.22
C PHE A 338 -27.66 4.06 -0.65
N ILE A 339 -27.39 3.90 -1.95
CA ILE A 339 -26.01 3.84 -2.45
C ILE A 339 -25.29 5.17 -2.26
N ARG A 340 -25.95 6.32 -2.42
CA ARG A 340 -25.33 7.64 -2.11
C ARG A 340 -24.96 7.75 -0.63
N HIS A 341 -25.87 7.35 0.26
CA HIS A 341 -25.60 7.32 1.70
C HIS A 341 -24.36 6.48 2.01
N LEU A 342 -24.33 5.22 1.55
CA LEU A 342 -23.19 4.31 1.77
C LEU A 342 -21.88 4.83 1.16
N SER A 343 -21.96 5.43 -0.02
CA SER A 343 -20.79 5.95 -0.74
C SER A 343 -20.16 7.16 -0.05
N SER A 344 -20.96 7.98 0.64
CA SER A 344 -20.49 9.16 1.37
C SER A 344 -19.67 8.78 2.62
N LYS A 345 -20.01 7.66 3.26
CA LYS A 345 -19.48 7.27 4.57
C LYS A 345 -18.49 6.09 4.52
N TYR A 346 -18.74 5.10 3.67
CA TYR A 346 -18.01 3.84 3.64
C TYR A 346 -17.20 3.64 2.37
N GLY A 347 -17.87 3.75 1.23
CA GLY A 347 -17.32 3.47 -0.09
C GLY A 347 -16.52 2.17 -0.17
N LYS A 348 -15.20 2.27 -0.35
CA LYS A 348 -14.24 1.14 -0.54
C LYS A 348 -14.03 0.24 0.70
N ARG A 349 -14.91 0.34 1.68
CA ARG A 349 -14.94 -0.48 2.88
C ARG A 349 -16.10 -1.48 2.88
N LEU A 350 -17.03 -1.31 1.95
CA LEU A 350 -18.23 -2.11 1.85
C LEU A 350 -18.22 -2.92 0.55
N THR A 351 -18.50 -4.21 0.69
CA THR A 351 -18.72 -5.14 -0.42
C THR A 351 -20.11 -5.75 -0.29
N MET A 352 -20.88 -5.74 -1.37
CA MET A 352 -22.13 -6.49 -1.48
C MET A 352 -21.90 -7.69 -2.40
N VAL A 353 -22.19 -8.89 -1.91
CA VAL A 353 -22.13 -10.13 -2.70
C VAL A 353 -23.54 -10.51 -3.11
N LEU A 354 -23.72 -10.77 -4.40
CA LEU A 354 -24.99 -11.09 -5.04
C LEU A 354 -24.99 -12.55 -5.48
N ASP A 355 -26.05 -13.28 -5.17
CA ASP A 355 -26.18 -14.74 -5.37
C ASP A 355 -27.24 -15.12 -6.41
N SER A 356 -27.83 -14.14 -7.09
CA SER A 356 -28.89 -14.32 -8.10
C SER A 356 -28.46 -14.99 -9.42
N ILE A 357 -27.15 -15.18 -9.66
CA ILE A 357 -26.63 -15.77 -10.91
C ILE A 357 -26.03 -17.15 -10.64
N TYR A 358 -26.90 -18.13 -10.40
CA TYR A 358 -26.52 -19.52 -10.14
C TYR A 358 -27.64 -20.45 -10.66
N THR A 359 -27.34 -21.40 -11.55
CA THR A 359 -28.34 -22.29 -12.22
C THR A 359 -28.97 -23.37 -11.31
N PRO A 360 -30.09 -24.02 -11.71
CA PRO A 360 -31.21 -23.53 -12.54
C PRO A 360 -32.59 -23.98 -11.97
N GLU A 361 -32.75 -24.19 -10.67
CA GLU A 361 -34.11 -24.23 -10.10
C GLU A 361 -34.52 -22.79 -9.85
N GLU A 362 -35.09 -22.13 -10.86
CA GLU A 362 -35.59 -20.75 -10.71
C GLU A 362 -36.78 -20.72 -9.76
N SER A 363 -36.50 -20.63 -8.46
CA SER A 363 -37.52 -20.28 -7.50
C SER A 363 -38.04 -18.86 -7.83
N PRO A 364 -39.30 -18.53 -7.47
CA PRO A 364 -39.79 -17.16 -7.57
C PRO A 364 -38.90 -16.14 -6.83
N LEU A 365 -38.16 -16.56 -5.81
CA LEU A 365 -37.19 -15.72 -5.12
C LEU A 365 -35.95 -15.44 -5.98
N ASP A 366 -35.45 -16.42 -6.73
CA ASP A 366 -34.28 -16.25 -7.60
C ASP A 366 -34.53 -15.24 -8.72
N ARG A 367 -35.73 -15.28 -9.32
CA ARG A 367 -36.15 -14.29 -10.33
C ARG A 367 -36.23 -12.88 -9.75
N ARG A 368 -36.86 -12.73 -8.58
CA ARG A 368 -36.92 -11.43 -7.88
C ARG A 368 -35.53 -10.92 -7.49
N ALA A 369 -34.66 -11.80 -7.00
CA ALA A 369 -33.28 -11.47 -6.66
C ALA A 369 -32.49 -11.01 -7.88
N ARG A 370 -32.66 -11.66 -9.04
CA ARG A 370 -32.01 -11.25 -10.30
C ARG A 370 -32.49 -9.88 -10.77
N ALA A 371 -33.81 -9.63 -10.75
CA ALA A 371 -34.37 -8.32 -11.09
C ALA A 371 -33.82 -7.21 -10.17
N PHE A 372 -33.76 -7.46 -8.87
CA PHE A 372 -33.18 -6.54 -7.90
C PHE A 372 -31.68 -6.32 -8.12
N ALA A 373 -30.91 -7.39 -8.38
CA ALA A 373 -29.48 -7.33 -8.66
C ALA A 373 -29.18 -6.48 -9.91
N THR A 374 -29.96 -6.62 -10.98
CA THR A 374 -29.85 -5.80 -12.19
C THR A 374 -30.04 -4.32 -11.88
N LYS A 375 -31.09 -3.95 -11.12
CA LYS A 375 -31.34 -2.57 -10.69
C LYS A 375 -30.22 -2.02 -9.80
N LEU A 376 -29.69 -2.84 -8.89
CA LEU A 376 -28.57 -2.48 -8.02
C LEU A 376 -27.27 -2.22 -8.80
N VAL A 377 -26.89 -3.12 -9.71
CA VAL A 377 -25.68 -2.99 -10.53
C VAL A 377 -25.79 -1.76 -11.44
N ALA A 378 -26.95 -1.52 -12.05
CA ALA A 378 -27.22 -0.32 -12.83
C ALA A 378 -27.06 0.94 -11.97
N THR A 379 -27.70 1.00 -10.80
CA THR A 379 -27.63 2.14 -9.87
C THR A 379 -26.19 2.43 -9.43
N VAL A 380 -25.45 1.42 -9.01
CA VAL A 380 -24.03 1.57 -8.61
C VAL A 380 -23.20 2.10 -9.78
N SER A 381 -23.49 1.65 -11.00
CA SER A 381 -22.79 2.07 -12.22
C SER A 381 -23.14 3.47 -12.70
N GLU A 382 -24.37 3.92 -12.50
CA GLU A 382 -24.78 5.30 -12.80
C GLU A 382 -24.22 6.29 -11.79
N LEU A 383 -24.29 5.94 -10.49
CA LEU A 383 -23.74 6.76 -9.42
C LEU A 383 -22.21 6.76 -9.41
N PHE A 384 -21.59 5.78 -10.05
CA PHE A 384 -20.16 5.78 -10.27
C PHE A 384 -19.73 7.08 -10.97
N GLY A 385 -18.61 7.66 -10.55
CA GLY A 385 -18.13 8.92 -11.13
C GLY A 385 -18.84 10.17 -10.60
N SER A 386 -20.11 10.11 -10.18
CA SER A 386 -20.84 11.27 -9.65
C SER A 386 -20.06 11.95 -8.51
N GLY A 387 -19.57 13.16 -8.75
CA GLY A 387 -18.84 13.98 -7.75
C GLY A 387 -17.58 13.38 -7.09
N GLY A 388 -17.06 12.23 -7.53
CA GLY A 388 -15.98 11.54 -6.81
C GLY A 388 -16.44 10.66 -5.62
N LEU A 389 -17.71 10.26 -5.61
CA LEU A 389 -18.25 9.24 -4.71
C LEU A 389 -17.44 7.94 -4.83
N ASN A 390 -16.98 7.40 -3.69
CA ASN A 390 -16.44 6.05 -3.63
C ASN A 390 -17.64 5.12 -3.46
N VAL A 391 -18.11 4.46 -4.51
CA VAL A 391 -19.23 3.50 -4.37
C VAL A 391 -18.77 2.20 -3.69
N PRO A 392 -19.68 1.47 -3.01
CA PRO A 392 -19.43 0.10 -2.57
C PRO A 392 -19.06 -0.81 -3.75
N SER A 393 -18.27 -1.86 -3.51
CA SER A 393 -18.06 -2.88 -4.55
C SER A 393 -19.23 -3.83 -4.59
N VAL A 394 -19.59 -4.23 -5.80
CA VAL A 394 -20.52 -5.31 -6.06
C VAL A 394 -19.73 -6.51 -6.55
N THR A 395 -19.91 -7.66 -5.90
CA THR A 395 -19.41 -8.95 -6.37
C THR A 395 -20.60 -9.83 -6.71
N ILE A 396 -20.60 -10.39 -7.91
CA ILE A 396 -21.64 -11.31 -8.36
C ILE A 396 -21.05 -12.70 -8.26
N ARG A 397 -21.65 -13.57 -7.44
CA ARG A 397 -21.35 -14.99 -7.43
C ARG A 397 -21.96 -15.64 -8.67
N VAL A 398 -21.18 -16.52 -9.27
CA VAL A 398 -21.44 -17.16 -10.55
C VAL A 398 -21.16 -18.65 -10.40
N GLY A 399 -22.14 -19.51 -10.70
CA GLY A 399 -21.96 -20.95 -10.59
C GLY A 399 -22.97 -21.77 -11.41
N GLY A 400 -22.45 -22.81 -12.07
CA GLY A 400 -23.18 -23.77 -12.90
C GLY A 400 -23.17 -23.49 -14.41
N GLU A 401 -23.79 -24.36 -15.19
CA GLU A 401 -23.70 -24.37 -16.67
C GLU A 401 -24.83 -23.58 -17.33
N GLY A 402 -24.55 -22.81 -18.37
CA GLY A 402 -25.59 -22.11 -19.15
C GLY A 402 -25.98 -20.71 -18.64
N ILE A 403 -25.34 -20.21 -17.58
CA ILE A 403 -25.61 -18.89 -16.96
C ILE A 403 -25.14 -17.66 -17.76
N GLN A 404 -24.73 -17.83 -19.02
CA GLN A 404 -24.18 -16.74 -19.83
C GLN A 404 -25.19 -15.61 -20.06
N ALA A 405 -26.45 -15.96 -20.29
CA ALA A 405 -27.51 -14.99 -20.52
C ALA A 405 -27.81 -14.16 -19.26
N GLU A 406 -27.81 -14.79 -18.11
CA GLU A 406 -28.06 -14.18 -16.79
C GLU A 406 -26.91 -13.25 -16.38
N ILE A 407 -25.67 -13.67 -16.62
CA ILE A 407 -24.51 -12.79 -16.44
C ILE A 407 -24.66 -11.56 -17.36
N SER A 408 -25.05 -11.78 -18.62
CA SER A 408 -25.25 -10.71 -19.59
C SER A 408 -26.36 -9.75 -19.18
N GLU A 409 -27.44 -10.26 -18.59
CA GLU A 409 -28.56 -9.49 -18.07
C GLU A 409 -28.13 -8.57 -16.91
N VAL A 410 -27.48 -9.14 -15.89
CA VAL A 410 -27.14 -8.41 -14.65
C VAL A 410 -25.93 -7.49 -14.84
N VAL A 411 -24.90 -7.94 -15.56
CA VAL A 411 -23.71 -7.11 -15.85
C VAL A 411 -24.04 -6.07 -16.91
N GLY A 412 -24.88 -6.41 -17.89
CA GLY A 412 -25.40 -5.51 -18.92
C GLY A 412 -24.33 -4.70 -19.64
N SER A 413 -24.66 -3.43 -19.92
CA SER A 413 -23.74 -2.44 -20.51
C SER A 413 -22.79 -1.77 -19.52
N PHE A 414 -22.85 -2.17 -18.25
CA PHE A 414 -22.39 -1.37 -17.14
C PHE A 414 -21.23 -2.07 -16.42
N PHE A 415 -20.01 -1.75 -16.85
CA PHE A 415 -18.80 -2.40 -16.31
C PHE A 415 -18.39 -1.86 -14.96
N LEU A 416 -18.84 -2.51 -13.87
CA LEU A 416 -18.26 -2.35 -12.53
C LEU A 416 -18.27 -3.58 -11.60
N PRO A 417 -19.08 -4.64 -11.76
CA PRO A 417 -19.05 -5.72 -10.80
C PRO A 417 -17.80 -6.60 -10.96
N THR A 418 -17.42 -7.23 -9.85
CA THR A 418 -16.42 -8.29 -9.81
C THR A 418 -17.14 -9.64 -9.89
N LEU A 419 -16.68 -10.58 -10.71
CA LEU A 419 -17.27 -11.91 -10.81
C LEU A 419 -16.54 -12.87 -9.87
N LEU A 420 -17.30 -13.53 -9.00
CA LEU A 420 -16.84 -14.62 -8.13
C LEU A 420 -17.33 -15.93 -8.73
N PHE A 421 -16.41 -16.70 -9.30
CA PHE A 421 -16.71 -18.04 -9.75
C PHE A 421 -16.58 -19.00 -8.58
N ASP A 422 -17.69 -19.57 -8.17
CA ASP A 422 -17.73 -20.49 -7.03
C ASP A 422 -18.80 -21.57 -7.27
N PRO A 423 -18.46 -22.67 -7.96
CA PRO A 423 -19.43 -23.67 -8.38
C PRO A 423 -20.01 -24.50 -7.24
N ASN A 424 -19.57 -24.31 -6.00
CA ASN A 424 -20.06 -25.06 -4.83
C ASN A 424 -20.62 -24.15 -3.72
N ARG A 425 -20.71 -22.83 -3.93
CA ARG A 425 -21.13 -21.83 -2.93
C ARG A 425 -20.38 -21.95 -1.58
N LYS A 426 -19.09 -22.26 -1.61
CA LYS A 426 -18.27 -22.42 -0.39
C LYS A 426 -17.41 -21.20 -0.06
N MET A 427 -17.27 -20.28 -1.00
CA MET A 427 -16.35 -19.14 -0.88
C MET A 427 -17.08 -17.83 -1.12
N THR A 428 -16.67 -16.79 -0.40
CA THR A 428 -17.10 -15.41 -0.58
C THR A 428 -15.87 -14.49 -0.58
N VAL A 429 -16.08 -13.18 -0.66
CA VAL A 429 -15.05 -12.16 -0.73
C VAL A 429 -14.99 -11.33 0.55
N ALA A 430 -13.77 -11.05 1.03
CA ALA A 430 -13.54 -10.18 2.17
C ALA A 430 -12.56 -9.06 1.85
N GLY A 431 -12.84 -7.87 2.39
CA GLY A 431 -11.98 -6.70 2.28
C GLY A 431 -11.67 -6.34 0.84
N ARG A 432 -10.41 -6.48 0.43
CA ARG A 432 -9.98 -6.18 -0.96
C ARG A 432 -10.19 -7.33 -1.94
N GLY A 433 -11.21 -8.16 -1.74
CA GLY A 433 -11.48 -9.32 -2.60
C GLY A 433 -10.63 -10.55 -2.27
N TYR A 434 -10.25 -10.75 -1.01
CA TYR A 434 -9.68 -12.03 -0.58
C TYR A 434 -10.79 -13.08 -0.56
N LEU A 435 -10.54 -14.25 -1.13
CA LEU A 435 -11.49 -15.36 -1.09
C LEU A 435 -11.43 -16.06 0.25
N VAL A 436 -12.50 -15.96 1.03
CA VAL A 436 -12.69 -16.58 2.35
C VAL A 436 -13.85 -17.57 2.31
N PRO A 437 -13.94 -18.54 3.22
CA PRO A 437 -15.13 -19.39 3.33
C PRO A 437 -16.40 -18.55 3.56
N VAL A 438 -17.54 -19.03 3.10
CA VAL A 438 -18.84 -18.51 3.56
C VAL A 438 -18.99 -18.82 5.06
N PRO A 439 -19.65 -17.95 5.85
CA PRO A 439 -19.91 -18.25 7.27
C PRO A 439 -20.72 -19.54 7.44
N GLU A 440 -20.14 -20.56 8.11
CA GLU A 440 -20.77 -21.88 8.29
C GLU A 440 -21.36 -22.04 9.70
N GLU A 441 -20.55 -21.86 10.74
CA GLU A 441 -20.96 -22.07 12.14
C GLU A 441 -21.87 -20.98 12.70
N SER A 442 -21.87 -19.80 12.07
CA SER A 442 -22.49 -18.57 12.54
C SER A 442 -22.80 -17.69 11.32
N PRO A 443 -23.80 -16.80 11.35
CA PRO A 443 -24.07 -15.86 10.26
C PRO A 443 -22.93 -14.83 10.05
N ILE A 444 -21.88 -14.89 10.87
CA ILE A 444 -20.73 -13.99 10.81
C ILE A 444 -19.43 -14.78 10.66
N LEU A 445 -18.60 -14.34 9.73
CA LEU A 445 -17.18 -14.67 9.67
C LEU A 445 -16.32 -13.46 10.03
N TRP A 446 -15.47 -13.61 11.03
CA TRP A 446 -14.55 -12.56 11.45
C TRP A 446 -13.24 -12.59 10.67
N ILE A 447 -12.80 -11.42 10.21
CA ILE A 447 -11.49 -11.24 9.59
C ILE A 447 -10.58 -10.51 10.57
N THR A 448 -9.68 -11.25 11.21
CA THR A 448 -8.77 -10.69 12.23
C THR A 448 -7.91 -9.59 11.63
N THR A 449 -7.24 -9.88 10.52
CA THR A 449 -6.34 -8.96 9.81
C THR A 449 -6.06 -9.49 8.41
N PHE A 450 -5.52 -8.65 7.54
CA PHE A 450 -4.96 -9.06 6.25
C PHE A 450 -3.44 -8.90 6.34
N ILE A 451 -2.70 -10.01 6.25
CA ILE A 451 -1.24 -10.01 6.19
C ILE A 451 -0.84 -10.32 4.75
N SER A 452 0.17 -9.64 4.21
CA SER A 452 0.74 -9.97 2.89
C SER A 452 2.24 -10.18 3.01
N ILE A 453 2.78 -11.28 2.49
CA ILE A 453 4.21 -11.61 2.50
C ILE A 453 4.87 -11.08 1.23
N ASN A 454 6.05 -10.49 1.38
CA ASN A 454 6.92 -10.10 0.28
C ASN A 454 7.68 -11.33 -0.25
N MET A 455 7.15 -12.00 -1.26
CA MET A 455 7.84 -13.15 -1.89
C MET A 455 9.07 -12.70 -2.66
N ALA A 456 9.01 -11.52 -3.30
CA ALA A 456 10.12 -10.98 -4.08
C ALA A 456 11.39 -10.78 -3.24
N ARG A 457 11.23 -10.42 -1.96
CA ARG A 457 12.34 -10.31 -1.01
C ARG A 457 13.16 -11.59 -0.91
N CYS A 458 12.54 -12.76 -0.95
CA CYS A 458 13.24 -14.04 -0.87
C CYS A 458 14.23 -14.23 -2.02
N GLY A 459 13.92 -13.73 -3.22
CA GLY A 459 14.87 -13.76 -4.34
C GLY A 459 16.10 -12.86 -4.14
N LEU A 460 16.05 -11.92 -3.19
CA LEU A 460 17.13 -10.99 -2.87
C LEU A 460 17.96 -11.46 -1.67
N GLU A 461 17.35 -12.17 -0.72
CA GLU A 461 17.99 -12.65 0.52
C GLU A 461 18.88 -13.87 0.27
N PRO A 462 20.17 -13.82 0.64
CA PRO A 462 21.04 -15.00 0.56
C PRO A 462 20.53 -16.18 1.41
N GLU A 463 19.93 -15.88 2.56
CA GLU A 463 19.41 -16.86 3.54
C GLU A 463 18.20 -17.65 3.02
N ALA A 464 17.52 -17.15 1.99
CA ALA A 464 16.36 -17.81 1.40
C ALA A 464 16.74 -18.94 0.42
N GLY A 465 18.04 -19.09 0.12
CA GLY A 465 18.55 -20.06 -0.85
C GLY A 465 18.25 -19.69 -2.30
N ASP A 466 18.75 -20.52 -3.21
CA ASP A 466 18.66 -20.29 -4.67
C ASP A 466 17.59 -21.18 -5.34
N THR A 467 16.91 -22.04 -4.58
CA THR A 467 15.88 -22.95 -5.11
C THR A 467 14.47 -22.60 -4.61
N ILE A 468 13.45 -23.12 -5.30
CA ILE A 468 12.05 -22.98 -4.86
C ILE A 468 11.84 -23.71 -3.53
N GLU A 469 12.54 -24.82 -3.34
CA GLU A 469 12.46 -25.67 -2.17
C GLU A 469 12.99 -24.97 -0.90
N ASP A 470 14.09 -24.21 -1.02
CA ASP A 470 14.66 -23.40 0.07
C ASP A 470 13.78 -22.19 0.39
N ALA A 471 13.39 -21.43 -0.66
CA ALA A 471 12.58 -20.22 -0.51
C ALA A 471 11.23 -20.52 0.15
N LYS A 472 10.68 -21.72 -0.10
CA LYS A 472 9.43 -22.20 0.50
C LYS A 472 9.48 -22.22 2.03
N ASP A 473 10.59 -22.65 2.63
CA ASP A 473 10.73 -22.73 4.08
C ASP A 473 10.93 -21.33 4.69
N TYR A 474 11.73 -20.48 4.05
CA TYR A 474 11.90 -19.07 4.46
C TYR A 474 10.57 -18.29 4.49
N ILE A 475 9.75 -18.41 3.44
CA ILE A 475 8.45 -17.73 3.35
C ILE A 475 7.50 -18.30 4.42
N ARG A 476 7.47 -19.63 4.59
CA ARG A 476 6.63 -20.28 5.60
C ARG A 476 6.97 -19.79 7.00
N ASP A 477 8.24 -19.78 7.36
CA ASP A 477 8.68 -19.42 8.70
C ASP A 477 8.45 -17.93 8.99
N THR A 478 8.59 -17.07 7.96
CA THR A 478 8.18 -15.66 8.05
C THR A 478 6.68 -15.50 8.30
N ALA A 479 5.84 -16.30 7.65
CA ALA A 479 4.40 -16.28 7.90
C ALA A 479 4.03 -16.77 9.30
N ILE A 480 4.63 -17.87 9.75
CA ILE A 480 4.37 -18.48 11.05
C ILE A 480 4.75 -17.50 12.16
N ARG A 481 5.95 -16.88 12.08
CA ARG A 481 6.37 -15.82 13.02
C ARG A 481 5.36 -14.67 13.06
N ALA A 482 4.82 -14.29 11.90
CA ALA A 482 3.83 -13.23 11.84
C ALA A 482 2.48 -13.60 12.48
N LEU A 483 2.09 -14.87 12.42
CA LEU A 483 0.76 -15.34 12.78
C LEU A 483 0.67 -15.89 14.20
N ASP A 484 1.70 -16.54 14.74
CA ASP A 484 1.59 -17.22 16.04
C ASP A 484 1.75 -16.27 17.25
N ALA A 485 2.67 -15.30 17.22
CA ALA A 485 2.90 -14.41 18.37
C ALA A 485 1.91 -13.24 18.44
N GLY A 486 1.77 -12.47 17.34
CA GLY A 486 0.97 -11.24 17.38
C GLY A 486 -0.53 -11.43 17.16
N LEU A 487 -0.95 -12.49 16.46
CA LEU A 487 -2.38 -12.77 16.30
C LEU A 487 -3.01 -13.27 17.60
N LYS A 488 -2.28 -14.12 18.34
CA LYS A 488 -2.72 -14.63 19.65
C LYS A 488 -2.97 -13.49 20.63
N GLN A 489 -2.03 -12.55 20.72
CA GLN A 489 -2.17 -11.34 21.54
C GLN A 489 -3.39 -10.50 21.11
N LYS A 490 -3.54 -10.25 19.80
CA LYS A 490 -4.65 -9.46 19.26
C LYS A 490 -6.02 -10.08 19.58
N LEU A 491 -6.15 -11.39 19.40
CA LEU A 491 -7.40 -12.12 19.62
C LEU A 491 -7.84 -12.10 21.09
N GLN A 492 -6.90 -12.10 22.03
CA GLN A 492 -7.19 -12.22 23.47
C GLN A 492 -7.75 -10.94 24.11
N VAL A 493 -7.41 -9.76 23.59
CA VAL A 493 -7.73 -8.49 24.28
C VAL A 493 -8.85 -7.72 23.59
N ARG A 494 -8.58 -7.14 22.41
CA ARG A 494 -9.49 -6.17 21.78
C ARG A 494 -10.53 -6.85 20.90
N ASP A 495 -10.14 -7.84 20.13
CA ASP A 495 -11.07 -8.53 19.22
C ASP A 495 -12.18 -9.21 20.01
N LYS A 496 -11.86 -9.88 21.14
CA LYS A 496 -12.88 -10.49 22.03
C LYS A 496 -13.92 -9.47 22.50
N ALA A 497 -13.51 -8.26 22.88
CA ALA A 497 -14.43 -7.22 23.33
C ALA A 497 -15.33 -6.70 22.20
N VAL A 498 -14.78 -6.48 21.00
CA VAL A 498 -15.55 -6.03 19.81
C VAL A 498 -16.52 -7.10 19.35
N LYS A 499 -16.06 -8.35 19.22
CA LYS A 499 -16.88 -9.51 18.85
C LYS A 499 -18.07 -9.66 19.79
N ARG A 500 -17.83 -9.54 21.10
CA ARG A 500 -18.89 -9.59 22.11
C ARG A 500 -19.93 -8.47 21.92
N LYS A 501 -19.51 -7.24 21.61
CA LYS A 501 -20.45 -6.13 21.35
C LYS A 501 -21.32 -6.42 20.12
N VAL A 502 -20.72 -6.92 19.04
CA VAL A 502 -21.44 -7.25 17.80
C VAL A 502 -22.38 -8.43 17.98
N ALA A 503 -21.92 -9.50 18.64
CA ALA A 503 -22.75 -10.66 18.93
C ALA A 503 -23.97 -10.27 19.78
N ILE A 504 -23.77 -9.48 20.84
CA ILE A 504 -24.87 -8.92 21.65
C ILE A 504 -25.85 -8.13 20.78
N ARG A 505 -25.33 -7.28 19.88
CA ARG A 505 -26.16 -6.42 19.02
C ARG A 505 -27.03 -7.22 18.05
N LEU A 506 -26.48 -8.31 17.53
CA LEU A 506 -27.15 -9.21 16.60
C LEU A 506 -27.90 -10.33 17.31
N GLY A 507 -27.96 -10.36 18.64
CA GLY A 507 -28.66 -11.41 19.38
C GLY A 507 -28.05 -12.80 19.19
N MET A 508 -26.73 -12.87 19.03
CA MET A 508 -25.96 -14.09 18.79
C MET A 508 -25.10 -14.47 20.00
N ASP A 509 -24.68 -15.74 20.07
CA ASP A 509 -23.69 -16.20 21.04
C ASP A 509 -22.32 -15.55 20.76
N PRO A 510 -21.74 -14.79 21.72
CA PRO A 510 -20.40 -14.23 21.60
C PRO A 510 -19.28 -15.25 21.42
N GLU A 511 -19.47 -16.49 21.86
CA GLU A 511 -18.47 -17.56 21.77
C GLU A 511 -18.54 -18.32 20.43
N ALA A 512 -19.69 -18.31 19.74
CA ALA A 512 -19.88 -18.84 18.39
C ALA A 512 -19.29 -17.88 17.32
N SER A 513 -17.97 -17.92 17.18
CA SER A 513 -17.21 -16.98 16.33
C SER A 513 -16.21 -17.69 15.42
N GLN A 514 -16.62 -17.99 14.18
CA GLN A 514 -15.70 -18.37 13.12
C GLN A 514 -14.74 -17.22 12.79
N THR A 515 -13.43 -17.48 12.73
CA THR A 515 -12.40 -16.45 12.51
C THR A 515 -11.37 -16.91 11.49
N VAL A 516 -11.04 -16.03 10.55
CA VAL A 516 -10.05 -16.30 9.49
C VAL A 516 -9.06 -15.14 9.38
N THR A 517 -7.81 -15.48 9.07
CA THR A 517 -6.76 -14.50 8.76
C THR A 517 -6.22 -14.79 7.35
N PRO A 518 -6.66 -14.02 6.33
CA PRO A 518 -6.15 -14.17 4.98
C PRO A 518 -4.66 -13.82 4.91
N LEU A 519 -3.90 -14.69 4.23
CA LEU A 519 -2.46 -14.51 4.00
C LEU A 519 -2.20 -14.24 2.52
N GLY A 520 -1.98 -12.97 2.20
CA GLY A 520 -1.59 -12.50 0.88
C GLY A 520 -0.13 -12.80 0.53
N MET A 521 0.13 -12.95 -0.75
CA MET A 521 1.44 -13.14 -1.37
C MET A 521 1.64 -12.02 -2.39
N ILE A 522 2.81 -11.40 -2.35
CA ILE A 522 3.20 -10.31 -3.25
C ILE A 522 4.47 -10.71 -3.97
N GLY A 523 4.48 -10.59 -5.29
CA GLY A 523 5.69 -10.77 -6.08
C GLY A 523 6.05 -12.22 -6.44
N LEU A 524 5.05 -13.07 -6.71
CA LEU A 524 5.27 -14.46 -7.14
C LEU A 524 6.02 -14.55 -8.48
N TYR A 525 5.80 -13.59 -9.40
CA TYR A 525 6.55 -13.53 -10.65
C TYR A 525 8.03 -13.20 -10.40
N GLU A 526 8.28 -12.21 -9.54
CA GLU A 526 9.62 -11.70 -9.26
C GLU A 526 10.47 -12.72 -8.50
N ILE A 527 9.92 -13.45 -7.54
CA ILE A 527 10.67 -14.52 -6.87
C ILE A 527 11.10 -15.61 -7.88
N LEU A 528 10.25 -15.95 -8.85
CA LEU A 528 10.61 -16.92 -9.89
C LEU A 528 11.66 -16.38 -10.85
N SER A 529 11.62 -15.09 -11.18
CA SER A 529 12.69 -14.44 -11.94
C SER A 529 14.04 -14.61 -11.24
N ALA A 530 14.07 -14.40 -9.92
CA ALA A 530 15.28 -14.57 -9.12
C ALA A 530 15.76 -16.03 -9.06
N LEU A 531 14.89 -16.95 -8.65
CA LEU A 531 15.25 -18.36 -8.40
C LEU A 531 15.60 -19.11 -9.70
N LEU A 532 14.96 -18.78 -10.80
CA LEU A 532 15.28 -19.36 -12.11
C LEU A 532 16.47 -18.65 -12.80
N ASN A 533 16.98 -17.59 -12.18
CA ASN A 533 18.01 -16.70 -12.69
C ASN A 533 17.72 -16.28 -14.15
N THR A 534 16.51 -15.80 -14.39
CA THR A 534 16.05 -15.44 -15.73
C THR A 534 14.98 -14.37 -15.69
N THR A 535 15.05 -13.42 -16.61
CA THR A 535 13.99 -12.42 -16.83
C THR A 535 13.07 -12.81 -17.99
N ASN A 536 13.26 -14.01 -18.58
CA ASN A 536 12.46 -14.48 -19.71
C ASN A 536 11.03 -14.85 -19.24
N PRO A 537 9.98 -14.12 -19.68
CA PRO A 537 8.62 -14.36 -19.21
C PRO A 537 8.10 -15.77 -19.50
N VAL A 538 8.48 -16.36 -20.65
CA VAL A 538 8.02 -17.70 -21.05
C VAL A 538 8.50 -18.75 -20.07
N ARG A 539 9.77 -18.67 -19.65
CA ARG A 539 10.35 -19.62 -18.69
C ARG A 539 9.74 -19.45 -17.30
N ILE A 540 9.57 -18.21 -16.84
CA ILE A 540 8.94 -17.90 -15.55
C ILE A 540 7.51 -18.42 -15.50
N ILE A 541 6.72 -18.14 -16.54
CA ILE A 541 5.32 -18.56 -16.63
C ILE A 541 5.18 -20.08 -16.65
N LYS A 542 6.08 -20.79 -17.34
CA LYS A 542 6.07 -22.25 -17.41
C LYS A 542 6.29 -22.91 -16.04
N GLU A 543 7.15 -22.33 -15.20
CA GLU A 543 7.47 -22.87 -13.86
C GLU A 543 6.47 -22.45 -12.77
N ALA A 544 5.69 -21.40 -13.00
CA ALA A 544 4.75 -20.86 -12.01
C ALA A 544 3.81 -21.90 -11.40
N PRO A 545 3.20 -22.83 -12.16
CA PRO A 545 2.29 -23.82 -11.58
C PRO A 545 3.00 -24.83 -10.68
N ARG A 546 4.28 -25.14 -10.96
CA ARG A 546 5.09 -26.00 -10.10
C ARG A 546 5.39 -25.30 -8.79
N ALA A 547 5.88 -24.07 -8.85
CA ALA A 547 6.21 -23.28 -7.67
C ALA A 547 4.99 -23.03 -6.77
N ALA A 548 3.87 -22.65 -7.38
CA ALA A 548 2.60 -22.48 -6.69
C ALA A 548 2.20 -23.71 -5.87
N ARG A 549 2.33 -24.91 -6.46
CA ARG A 549 2.03 -26.17 -5.76
C ARG A 549 2.95 -26.38 -4.56
N ILE A 550 4.25 -26.09 -4.71
CA ILE A 550 5.25 -26.26 -3.64
C ILE A 550 4.96 -25.32 -2.47
N PHE A 551 4.74 -24.02 -2.75
CA PHE A 551 4.44 -23.04 -1.72
C PHE A 551 3.17 -23.41 -0.96
N ILE A 552 2.06 -23.74 -1.63
CA ILE A 552 0.82 -24.09 -0.92
C ILE A 552 0.98 -25.30 -0.01
N ARG A 553 1.70 -26.33 -0.48
CA ARG A 553 1.91 -27.53 0.32
C ARG A 553 2.69 -27.23 1.60
N SER A 554 3.58 -26.24 1.63
CA SER A 554 4.35 -25.92 2.83
C SER A 554 3.55 -25.25 3.93
N PHE A 555 2.50 -24.51 3.56
CA PHE A 555 1.60 -23.83 4.49
C PHE A 555 0.51 -24.76 5.05
N GLY A 556 0.26 -25.90 4.41
CA GLY A 556 -0.81 -26.83 4.79
C GLY A 556 -2.21 -26.21 4.68
N ARG A 557 -3.19 -26.81 5.37
CA ARG A 557 -4.58 -26.29 5.43
C ARG A 557 -4.76 -25.13 6.43
N ARG A 558 -3.70 -24.76 7.16
CA ARG A 558 -3.75 -23.78 8.26
C ARG A 558 -3.96 -22.35 7.77
N PHE A 559 -3.62 -22.05 6.51
CA PHE A 559 -3.63 -20.69 5.97
C PHE A 559 -4.49 -20.55 4.71
N LEU A 560 -5.25 -19.47 4.67
CA LEU A 560 -6.00 -19.07 3.50
C LEU A 560 -5.09 -18.20 2.60
N LEU A 561 -4.34 -18.86 1.72
CA LEU A 561 -3.32 -18.23 0.89
C LEU A 561 -3.89 -17.54 -0.33
N GLY A 562 -3.60 -16.25 -0.49
CA GLY A 562 -4.03 -15.46 -1.64
C GLY A 562 -2.94 -14.63 -2.30
N VAL A 563 -3.14 -14.12 -3.52
CA VAL A 563 -2.34 -13.03 -4.08
C VAL A 563 -2.92 -11.75 -3.46
N SER A 564 -2.04 -10.96 -2.84
CA SER A 564 -2.46 -9.67 -2.30
C SER A 564 -2.89 -8.75 -3.43
N ARG A 565 -3.91 -7.94 -3.16
CA ARG A 565 -4.42 -6.92 -4.09
C ARG A 565 -4.01 -5.52 -3.65
N SER A 566 -3.01 -5.42 -2.76
CA SER A 566 -2.55 -4.15 -2.21
C SER A 566 -1.37 -3.60 -3.02
N ALA A 567 -1.67 -2.80 -4.05
CA ALA A 567 -0.63 -2.06 -4.79
C ALA A 567 0.21 -1.16 -3.86
N LYS A 568 -0.40 -0.65 -2.79
CA LYS A 568 0.30 0.11 -1.75
C LYS A 568 1.33 -0.74 -0.99
N ALA A 569 0.96 -1.96 -0.61
CA ALA A 569 1.88 -2.89 0.05
C ALA A 569 3.05 -3.24 -0.89
N ALA A 570 2.75 -3.57 -2.14
CA ALA A 570 3.76 -3.91 -3.14
C ALA A 570 4.79 -2.80 -3.38
N ALA A 571 4.34 -1.55 -3.47
CA ALA A 571 5.24 -0.40 -3.58
C ALA A 571 6.03 -0.12 -2.30
N ARG A 572 5.43 -0.34 -1.13
CA ARG A 572 6.13 -0.17 0.15
C ARG A 572 7.24 -1.20 0.32
N MET A 573 6.94 -2.47 0.01
CA MET A 573 7.88 -3.57 0.00
C MET A 573 9.03 -3.30 -0.96
N TYR A 574 8.72 -3.01 -2.24
CA TYR A 574 9.76 -2.59 -3.19
C TYR A 574 10.58 -1.39 -2.69
N TYR A 575 9.94 -0.38 -2.11
CA TYR A 575 10.67 0.78 -1.58
C TYR A 575 11.65 0.38 -0.48
N SER A 576 11.23 -0.47 0.46
CA SER A 576 12.11 -1.05 1.49
C SER A 576 13.28 -1.78 0.83
N ASP A 577 12.99 -2.63 -0.14
CA ASP A 577 13.97 -3.48 -0.78
C ASP A 577 14.98 -2.67 -1.62
N SER A 578 14.51 -1.64 -2.31
CA SER A 578 15.35 -0.71 -3.08
C SER A 578 16.35 0.05 -2.19
N LYS A 579 16.03 0.20 -0.90
CA LYS A 579 16.89 0.89 0.07
C LYS A 579 17.95 -0.03 0.66
N VAL A 580 17.66 -1.33 0.75
CA VAL A 580 18.60 -2.33 1.27
C VAL A 580 19.52 -2.87 0.17
N TYR A 581 18.97 -3.26 -0.98
CA TYR A 581 19.74 -3.96 -2.04
C TYR A 581 20.13 -3.04 -3.20
N GLY A 582 19.52 -1.86 -3.30
CA GLY A 582 19.72 -0.94 -4.42
C GLY A 582 19.00 -1.39 -5.70
N ASN A 583 18.68 -0.42 -6.55
CA ASN A 583 17.96 -0.68 -7.81
C ASN A 583 18.77 -1.49 -8.83
N ALA A 584 20.11 -1.43 -8.78
CA ALA A 584 20.96 -2.20 -9.69
C ALA A 584 20.86 -3.71 -9.42
N ALA A 585 20.87 -4.12 -8.14
CA ALA A 585 20.72 -5.53 -7.78
C ALA A 585 19.31 -6.04 -8.09
N ILE A 586 18.28 -5.24 -7.78
CA ILE A 586 16.89 -5.56 -8.10
C ILE A 586 16.70 -5.73 -9.61
N ARG A 587 17.21 -4.78 -10.42
CA ARG A 587 17.17 -4.87 -11.89
C ARG A 587 17.76 -6.17 -12.39
N ARG A 588 18.95 -6.53 -11.90
CA ARG A 588 19.67 -7.73 -12.32
C ARG A 588 18.92 -9.01 -11.98
N LYS A 589 18.35 -9.13 -10.78
CA LYS A 589 17.69 -10.36 -10.31
C LYS A 589 16.21 -10.46 -10.71
N LEU A 590 15.47 -9.35 -10.65
CA LEU A 590 14.01 -9.34 -10.74
C LEU A 590 13.49 -8.73 -12.06
N GLY A 591 14.33 -8.04 -12.82
CA GLY A 591 13.95 -7.40 -14.09
C GLY A 591 13.87 -5.87 -14.04
N ASP A 592 14.01 -5.25 -15.20
CA ASP A 592 13.93 -3.80 -15.40
C ASP A 592 12.54 -3.23 -15.09
N ASP A 593 11.50 -3.97 -15.47
CA ASP A 593 10.10 -3.62 -15.31
C ASP A 593 9.74 -3.39 -13.83
N VAL A 594 10.32 -4.17 -12.91
CA VAL A 594 10.12 -4.00 -11.47
C VAL A 594 10.63 -2.63 -10.99
N VAL A 595 11.81 -2.21 -11.47
CA VAL A 595 12.42 -0.92 -11.10
C VAL A 595 11.69 0.25 -11.76
N GLU A 596 11.34 0.12 -13.03
CA GLU A 596 10.56 1.15 -13.74
C GLU A 596 9.19 1.39 -13.09
N ARG A 597 8.53 0.31 -12.67
CA ARG A 597 7.25 0.32 -11.96
C ARG A 597 7.39 0.79 -10.52
N GLY A 598 8.51 0.51 -9.86
CA GLY A 598 8.69 0.84 -8.45
C GLY A 598 7.74 0.10 -7.50
N ALA A 599 7.33 -1.13 -7.88
CA ALA A 599 6.52 -2.04 -7.08
C ALA A 599 6.65 -3.47 -7.60
N TYR A 600 6.24 -4.43 -6.77
CA TYR A 600 6.09 -5.84 -7.15
C TYR A 600 4.72 -6.15 -7.74
N THR A 601 4.62 -7.28 -8.45
CA THR A 601 3.38 -7.74 -9.06
C THR A 601 2.36 -8.17 -7.98
N VAL A 602 1.11 -7.72 -8.17
CA VAL A 602 -0.04 -7.95 -7.28
C VAL A 602 -1.32 -8.12 -8.09
N GLY A 603 -2.36 -8.70 -7.46
CA GLY A 603 -3.63 -9.03 -8.10
C GLY A 603 -3.55 -10.29 -8.95
N SER A 604 -2.67 -10.30 -9.95
CA SER A 604 -2.47 -11.42 -10.86
C SER A 604 -1.08 -12.04 -10.71
N PHE A 605 -0.85 -13.25 -11.23
CA PHE A 605 0.49 -13.82 -11.27
C PHE A 605 1.35 -13.12 -12.32
N ILE A 606 0.81 -12.88 -13.51
CA ILE A 606 1.52 -12.25 -14.61
C ILE A 606 1.50 -10.73 -14.40
N PRO A 607 2.64 -10.02 -14.49
CA PRO A 607 2.68 -8.57 -14.50
C PRO A 607 1.69 -7.96 -15.50
N ALA A 608 1.07 -6.84 -15.13
CA ALA A 608 0.11 -6.16 -15.99
C ALA A 608 0.78 -5.64 -17.27
N GLU A 609 2.07 -5.32 -17.23
CA GLU A 609 2.86 -4.70 -18.30
C GLU A 609 3.24 -5.66 -19.43
N LEU A 610 3.25 -6.97 -19.15
CA LEU A 610 3.65 -7.96 -20.14
C LEU A 610 2.62 -8.06 -21.26
N SER A 611 3.09 -7.82 -22.49
CA SER A 611 2.29 -7.90 -23.70
C SER A 611 2.14 -9.36 -24.15
N ILE A 612 1.12 -10.03 -23.62
CA ILE A 612 0.79 -11.43 -23.93
C ILE A 612 -0.66 -11.47 -24.44
N PRO A 613 -0.99 -12.29 -25.47
CA PRO A 613 -2.38 -12.48 -25.90
C PRO A 613 -3.28 -12.85 -24.71
N LEU A 614 -4.48 -12.28 -24.67
CA LEU A 614 -5.39 -12.41 -23.53
C LEU A 614 -5.75 -13.88 -23.21
N LYS A 615 -5.91 -14.71 -24.25
CA LYS A 615 -6.18 -16.15 -24.10
C LYS A 615 -5.01 -16.87 -23.42
N ASP A 616 -3.78 -16.61 -23.85
CA ASP A 616 -2.58 -17.24 -23.29
C ASP A 616 -2.37 -16.79 -21.84
N ARG A 617 -2.59 -15.49 -21.57
CA ARG A 617 -2.57 -14.96 -20.20
C ARG A 617 -3.58 -15.67 -19.31
N ALA A 618 -4.84 -15.80 -19.76
CA ALA A 618 -5.89 -16.49 -19.01
C ALA A 618 -5.51 -17.95 -18.71
N MET A 619 -5.02 -18.69 -19.71
CA MET A 619 -4.58 -20.08 -19.54
C MET A 619 -3.47 -20.21 -18.50
N CYS A 620 -2.50 -19.29 -18.53
CA CYS A 620 -1.40 -19.28 -17.58
C CYS A 620 -1.86 -18.96 -16.17
N GLU A 621 -2.65 -17.90 -15.99
CA GLU A 621 -3.25 -17.53 -14.70
C GLU A 621 -4.06 -18.71 -14.14
N TRP A 622 -4.95 -19.31 -14.94
CA TRP A 622 -5.75 -20.45 -14.55
C TRP A 622 -4.93 -21.65 -14.08
N SER A 623 -3.80 -21.91 -14.73
CA SER A 623 -2.92 -23.01 -14.32
C SER A 623 -2.36 -22.82 -12.89
N VAL A 624 -2.18 -21.57 -12.45
CA VAL A 624 -1.80 -21.19 -11.08
C VAL A 624 -3.04 -21.21 -10.17
N VAL A 625 -4.16 -20.60 -10.59
CA VAL A 625 -5.44 -20.56 -9.84
C VAL A 625 -5.92 -21.94 -9.41
N ARG A 626 -5.87 -22.95 -10.32
CA ARG A 626 -6.28 -24.34 -10.02
C ARG A 626 -5.55 -24.94 -8.82
N ARG A 627 -4.36 -24.42 -8.51
CA ARG A 627 -3.52 -24.88 -7.40
C ARG A 627 -3.67 -23.94 -6.21
N MET A 628 -3.90 -22.65 -6.46
CA MET A 628 -4.01 -21.57 -5.48
C MET A 628 -5.38 -20.86 -5.53
N PRO A 629 -6.49 -21.49 -5.10
CA PRO A 629 -7.84 -20.93 -5.28
C PRO A 629 -7.98 -19.55 -4.64
N SER A 630 -7.57 -19.40 -3.38
CA SER A 630 -7.63 -18.11 -2.69
C SER A 630 -6.68 -17.04 -3.26
N ALA A 631 -5.82 -17.40 -4.23
CA ALA A 631 -4.80 -16.55 -4.81
C ALA A 631 -5.13 -15.90 -6.14
N SER A 632 -6.41 -15.89 -6.49
CA SER A 632 -6.80 -15.69 -7.89
C SER A 632 -7.58 -14.40 -8.09
N PHE A 633 -6.97 -13.43 -8.77
CA PHE A 633 -7.67 -12.29 -9.35
C PHE A 633 -7.21 -12.04 -10.77
N PHE A 634 -8.05 -12.44 -11.70
CA PHE A 634 -7.80 -12.17 -13.10
C PHE A 634 -8.42 -10.85 -13.49
N ILE A 635 -7.58 -9.87 -13.83
CA ILE A 635 -8.04 -8.64 -14.45
C ILE A 635 -8.01 -8.86 -15.96
N VAL A 636 -9.16 -8.72 -16.61
CA VAL A 636 -9.25 -8.64 -18.06
C VAL A 636 -9.04 -7.18 -18.47
N PRO A 637 -7.89 -6.83 -19.04
CA PRO A 637 -7.61 -5.46 -19.40
C PRO A 637 -8.03 -5.22 -20.84
N THR A 638 -9.24 -4.69 -21.05
CA THR A 638 -9.70 -4.38 -22.42
C THR A 638 -10.33 -3.00 -22.52
N LEU A 639 -10.24 -2.44 -23.73
CA LEU A 639 -11.05 -1.32 -24.22
C LEU A 639 -12.08 -1.89 -25.20
N PRO A 640 -13.09 -2.61 -24.71
CA PRO A 640 -14.18 -3.06 -25.55
C PRO A 640 -14.91 -1.83 -26.13
N ARG A 641 -15.36 -1.94 -27.38
CA ARG A 641 -16.00 -0.82 -28.10
C ARG A 641 -17.38 -0.49 -27.54
N ASP A 642 -18.03 -1.50 -26.95
CA ASP A 642 -19.37 -1.48 -26.39
C ASP A 642 -19.53 -2.59 -25.34
N ALA A 643 -20.68 -2.56 -24.67
CA ALA A 643 -21.15 -3.56 -23.72
C ALA A 643 -21.05 -5.01 -24.20
N GLU A 644 -21.59 -5.25 -25.39
CA GLU A 644 -21.81 -6.57 -25.95
C GLU A 644 -20.47 -7.27 -26.26
N ALA A 645 -19.49 -6.51 -26.75
CA ALA A 645 -18.13 -6.99 -26.96
C ALA A 645 -17.44 -7.42 -25.66
N CYS A 646 -17.75 -6.76 -24.54
CA CYS A 646 -17.22 -7.18 -23.24
C CYS A 646 -17.83 -8.49 -22.79
N VAL A 647 -19.15 -8.62 -22.92
CA VAL A 647 -19.90 -9.82 -22.55
C VAL A 647 -19.38 -11.01 -23.33
N ARG A 648 -19.30 -10.92 -24.66
CA ARG A 648 -18.71 -11.98 -25.51
C ARG A 648 -17.29 -12.35 -25.09
N MET A 649 -16.50 -11.37 -24.65
CA MET A 649 -15.15 -11.62 -24.16
C MET A 649 -15.16 -12.32 -22.80
N VAL A 650 -16.03 -11.92 -21.87
CA VAL A 650 -16.26 -12.63 -20.60
C VAL A 650 -16.64 -14.08 -20.90
N GLU A 651 -17.59 -14.33 -21.79
CA GLU A 651 -17.96 -15.68 -22.19
C GLU A 651 -16.78 -16.48 -22.77
N LYS A 652 -16.08 -15.91 -23.76
CA LYS A 652 -15.03 -16.62 -24.49
C LYS A 652 -13.74 -16.82 -23.69
N VAL A 653 -13.41 -15.87 -22.81
CA VAL A 653 -12.12 -15.82 -22.09
C VAL A 653 -12.28 -16.17 -20.63
N ILE A 654 -13.36 -15.77 -19.94
CA ILE A 654 -13.55 -16.02 -18.51
C ILE A 654 -14.37 -17.31 -18.29
N LEU A 655 -15.42 -17.52 -19.10
CA LEU A 655 -16.34 -18.67 -19.00
C LEU A 655 -15.98 -19.83 -19.94
N ASN A 656 -14.76 -19.85 -20.48
CA ASN A 656 -14.31 -20.92 -21.35
C ASN A 656 -14.26 -22.27 -20.60
N GLU A 657 -14.39 -23.40 -21.30
CA GLU A 657 -14.14 -24.76 -20.75
C GLU A 657 -12.79 -24.91 -20.03
N SER A 658 -11.79 -24.11 -20.41
CA SER A 658 -10.48 -24.08 -19.75
C SER A 658 -10.47 -23.40 -18.38
N SER A 659 -11.56 -22.71 -18.01
CA SER A 659 -11.74 -22.04 -16.72
C SER A 659 -11.62 -23.04 -15.57
N PRO A 660 -11.03 -22.64 -14.42
CA PRO A 660 -10.85 -23.55 -13.31
C PRO A 660 -12.18 -23.82 -12.58
N CYS A 661 -12.44 -25.09 -12.27
CA CYS A 661 -13.56 -25.49 -11.40
C CYS A 661 -13.34 -25.11 -9.91
N THR A 662 -12.16 -24.60 -9.56
CA THR A 662 -11.84 -24.12 -8.21
C THR A 662 -12.23 -22.66 -8.05
N PRO A 663 -12.71 -22.20 -6.88
CA PRO A 663 -13.17 -20.83 -6.72
C PRO A 663 -12.12 -19.78 -7.07
N TRP A 664 -12.54 -18.72 -7.77
CA TRP A 664 -11.67 -17.64 -8.24
C TRP A 664 -12.44 -16.36 -8.53
N ILE A 665 -11.72 -15.25 -8.70
CA ILE A 665 -12.33 -13.95 -8.96
C ILE A 665 -11.81 -13.36 -10.28
N ALA A 666 -12.72 -12.81 -11.06
CA ALA A 666 -12.40 -12.05 -12.27
C ALA A 666 -12.98 -10.65 -12.23
N ALA A 667 -12.31 -9.72 -12.89
CA ALA A 667 -12.86 -8.38 -13.10
C ALA A 667 -12.46 -7.82 -14.45
N VAL A 668 -13.39 -7.15 -15.13
CA VAL A 668 -13.09 -6.40 -16.34
C VAL A 668 -12.63 -4.99 -15.96
N ALA A 669 -11.49 -4.56 -16.51
CA ALA A 669 -10.93 -3.24 -16.28
C ALA A 669 -11.13 -2.35 -17.51
N VAL A 670 -12.31 -1.73 -17.62
CA VAL A 670 -12.60 -0.70 -18.62
C VAL A 670 -12.45 0.68 -17.97
N PRO A 671 -11.69 1.63 -18.55
CA PRO A 671 -11.68 3.01 -18.08
C PRO A 671 -13.07 3.64 -18.22
N ILE A 672 -13.48 4.48 -17.27
CA ILE A 672 -14.76 5.20 -17.32
C ILE A 672 -14.47 6.69 -17.22
N SER A 673 -15.08 7.49 -18.08
CA SER A 673 -14.98 8.95 -18.04
C SER A 673 -16.28 9.56 -17.55
N TYR A 674 -16.21 10.34 -16.48
CA TYR A 674 -17.35 10.99 -15.87
C TYR A 674 -17.33 12.50 -16.15
N CYS A 675 -18.46 13.03 -16.59
CA CYS A 675 -18.66 14.46 -16.75
C CYS A 675 -19.35 15.06 -15.52
N LYS A 676 -18.67 15.99 -14.83
CA LYS A 676 -19.24 16.72 -13.68
C LYS A 676 -20.42 17.62 -14.04
N ASN A 677 -20.39 18.21 -15.23
CA ASN A 677 -21.42 19.16 -15.66
C ASN A 677 -22.72 18.45 -16.04
N CYS A 678 -22.61 17.40 -16.85
CA CYS A 678 -23.74 16.62 -17.32
C CYS A 678 -24.15 15.47 -16.38
N SER A 679 -23.33 15.15 -15.37
CA SER A 679 -23.48 13.96 -14.50
C SER A 679 -23.65 12.64 -15.24
N LYS A 680 -22.98 12.48 -16.38
CA LYS A 680 -23.03 11.28 -17.22
C LYS A 680 -21.68 10.56 -17.27
N ASN A 681 -21.74 9.24 -17.29
CA ASN A 681 -20.62 8.34 -17.50
C ASN A 681 -20.48 7.95 -18.97
N PHE A 682 -19.24 7.76 -19.41
CA PHE A 682 -18.89 7.29 -20.74
C PHE A 682 -17.84 6.18 -20.63
N LEU A 683 -18.01 5.11 -21.38
CA LEU A 683 -17.02 4.04 -21.47
C LEU A 683 -15.77 4.53 -22.22
N GLY A 684 -14.60 4.17 -21.71
CA GLY A 684 -13.30 4.55 -22.22
C GLY A 684 -12.76 5.86 -21.65
N ARG A 685 -11.56 6.24 -22.12
CA ARG A 685 -10.91 7.51 -21.77
C ARG A 685 -11.38 8.61 -22.72
N MET A 686 -12.24 9.48 -22.24
CA MET A 686 -12.66 10.69 -22.92
C MET A 686 -12.04 11.88 -22.18
N PRO A 687 -11.32 12.79 -22.86
CA PRO A 687 -10.86 14.04 -22.27
C PRO A 687 -11.99 15.06 -22.09
N GLN A 688 -13.00 15.00 -22.96
CA GLN A 688 -14.15 15.90 -22.99
C GLN A 688 -15.47 15.13 -23.08
N CYS A 689 -16.52 15.69 -22.48
CA CYS A 689 -17.86 15.16 -22.53
C CYS A 689 -18.44 15.23 -23.95
N ARG A 690 -19.04 14.14 -24.44
CA ARG A 690 -19.69 14.14 -25.77
C ARG A 690 -20.89 15.08 -25.86
N ILE A 691 -21.58 15.29 -24.73
CA ILE A 691 -22.80 16.10 -24.60
C ILE A 691 -22.45 17.58 -24.42
N CYS A 692 -21.87 17.96 -23.28
CA CYS A 692 -21.63 19.37 -22.92
C CYS A 692 -20.19 19.86 -23.17
N LYS A 693 -19.31 19.07 -23.79
CA LYS A 693 -17.91 19.40 -24.13
C LYS A 693 -16.98 19.79 -22.97
N SER A 694 -17.48 19.86 -21.74
CA SER A 694 -16.67 20.08 -20.54
C SER A 694 -15.66 18.96 -20.30
N GLU A 695 -14.59 19.26 -19.56
CA GLU A 695 -13.62 18.25 -19.14
C GLU A 695 -14.26 17.10 -18.35
N THR A 696 -13.74 15.90 -18.58
CA THR A 696 -14.18 14.67 -17.92
C THR A 696 -13.11 14.12 -17.00
N ALA A 697 -13.53 13.60 -15.84
CA ALA A 697 -12.65 12.89 -14.93
C ALA A 697 -12.59 11.41 -15.33
N THR A 698 -11.39 10.87 -15.58
CA THR A 698 -11.22 9.44 -15.87
C THR A 698 -11.04 8.64 -14.59
N TYR A 699 -11.66 7.46 -14.56
CA TYR A 699 -11.62 6.44 -13.52
C TYR A 699 -11.16 5.12 -14.12
N GLU A 700 -10.40 4.35 -13.34
CA GLU A 700 -9.90 3.03 -13.74
C GLU A 700 -9.95 2.07 -12.57
N ARG A 701 -10.08 0.78 -12.89
CA ARG A 701 -10.00 -0.29 -11.90
C ARG A 701 -8.57 -0.40 -11.38
N ASP A 702 -8.41 -0.18 -10.08
CA ASP A 702 -7.20 -0.37 -9.29
C ASP A 702 -7.38 -1.64 -8.45
N MET A 703 -6.99 -2.76 -9.06
CA MET A 703 -7.25 -4.10 -8.55
C MET A 703 -8.75 -4.34 -8.30
N TYR A 704 -9.17 -4.37 -7.03
CA TYR A 704 -10.55 -4.69 -6.66
C TYR A 704 -11.49 -3.47 -6.75
N TRP A 705 -10.97 -2.25 -6.60
CA TRP A 705 -11.78 -1.02 -6.54
C TRP A 705 -11.61 -0.18 -7.80
N VAL A 706 -12.60 0.64 -8.14
CA VAL A 706 -12.44 1.64 -9.21
C VAL A 706 -12.13 3.01 -8.62
N VAL A 707 -11.12 3.69 -9.17
CA VAL A 707 -10.55 4.90 -8.58
C VAL A 707 -10.30 5.98 -9.64
N PRO A 708 -10.40 7.28 -9.27
CA PRO A 708 -9.97 8.35 -10.16
C PRO A 708 -8.51 8.12 -10.56
N VAL A 709 -8.22 8.26 -11.84
CA VAL A 709 -6.90 7.92 -12.38
C VAL A 709 -5.77 8.75 -11.73
N ASN A 710 -6.04 10.01 -11.37
CA ASN A 710 -5.10 10.87 -10.64
C ASN A 710 -4.90 10.47 -9.16
N LYS A 711 -5.81 9.68 -8.59
CA LYS A 711 -5.75 9.13 -7.22
C LYS A 711 -5.30 7.66 -7.20
N SER A 712 -5.17 7.01 -8.36
CA SER A 712 -4.70 5.63 -8.47
C SER A 712 -3.29 5.49 -7.86
N PRO A 713 -3.11 4.67 -6.81
CA PRO A 713 -1.81 4.25 -6.32
C PRO A 713 -1.00 3.62 -7.44
N ILE A 714 -1.63 2.74 -8.25
CA ILE A 714 -1.04 2.14 -9.45
C ILE A 714 -0.51 3.26 -10.36
N ARG A 715 -1.25 4.27 -10.78
CA ARG A 715 -0.65 5.28 -11.69
C ARG A 715 0.50 6.11 -11.10
N LYS A 716 0.58 6.28 -9.77
CA LYS A 716 1.74 6.94 -9.11
C LYS A 716 2.98 6.06 -9.05
N ILE A 717 2.77 4.75 -9.07
CA ILE A 717 3.78 3.69 -9.07
C ILE A 717 4.21 3.43 -10.53
N PHE A 718 3.27 3.08 -11.39
CA PHE A 718 3.42 2.73 -12.79
C PHE A 718 3.56 4.00 -13.66
N LYS A 719 4.79 4.44 -13.91
CA LYS A 719 5.10 5.64 -14.72
C LYS A 719 4.76 5.51 -16.22
N ARG A 720 4.43 4.32 -16.72
CA ARG A 720 4.06 4.08 -18.13
C ARG A 720 2.59 3.69 -18.27
N ARG A 721 1.95 4.23 -19.32
CA ARG A 721 0.59 3.84 -19.73
C ARG A 721 0.65 2.37 -20.12
N ILE A 722 -0.10 1.52 -19.43
CA ILE A 722 -0.29 0.14 -19.86
C ILE A 722 -1.01 0.19 -21.21
N ARG A 723 -0.27 -0.09 -22.29
CA ARG A 723 -0.81 -0.27 -23.64
C ARG A 723 -0.86 -1.78 -23.87
N TYR A 724 -2.04 -2.36 -23.72
CA TYR A 724 -2.28 -3.70 -24.24
C TYR A 724 -2.48 -3.58 -25.75
N PRO A 725 -1.89 -4.49 -26.55
CA PRO A 725 -2.28 -4.61 -27.94
C PRO A 725 -3.77 -4.93 -27.97
N THR A 726 -4.55 -4.04 -28.57
CA THR A 726 -5.92 -4.35 -28.96
C THR A 726 -5.86 -5.57 -29.87
N THR A 727 -6.53 -6.65 -29.50
CA THR A 727 -6.76 -7.80 -30.39
C THR A 727 -7.30 -7.26 -31.72
N LYS A 728 -6.54 -7.50 -32.80
CA LYS A 728 -7.15 -7.58 -34.12
C LYS A 728 -8.00 -8.83 -34.19
#